data_AF-A0A1V3NAZ2-F1
#
_entry.id   AF-A0A1V3NAZ2-F1
#
_cell.length_a   1.000
_cell.length_b   1.000
_cell.length_c   1.000
_cell.angle_alpha   90.00
_cell.angle_beta   90.00
_cell.angle_gamma   90.00
#
_symmetry.space_group_name_H-M   'P 1'
#
loop_
_entity.id
_entity.type
_entity.pdbx_description
1 polymer ?
#
loop_
_entity_poly.entity_id
_entity_poly.type
_entity_poly.pdbx_seq_one_letter_code
_entity_poly.pdbx_strand_id
1 'polypeptide(L)'
;MNPISTRTWRLAALGYLGVVVYLTLLPFDFSAPTTLAEAWERYQNIRFDGSGPRARQQWASNVLMFVPLGFFWAAWWLHRVRSPWLHVLGAVPVVLFCAAVTATVEFLQIWIPNRGPSLTDISANATGGVVGVLGWLVSRVPVVRYSFRELLHRRGQVGTWVAIWVAAYVFASLLPLDFIVAARELASKVASTHWGWVTAPDGCWWGIRCIAMRGLEVLLVAPLGLWVAWRLTGSAWRRLMAGFAAGLALGVLIEVGQFLTVSGIAEGVSVLLRGLGGALGAALWIVRGRIPWRDIHANLRPLVIMALPFYLVLAALMVLAGARGISSWEEVAAQFETMRWLPLYYHYFVAEATAIQSVLMHLALYAFVGLGFWLWDLRGRGGPQGHRGMPAALAAALIALLLELSKLFLVGVRPDTSAPILAALSAGMVYAGLWWWVVPGAQTEYAEEPVPGDASRPGTWSVGRSSERTDEPEPVPAGGPRWPLLVPVALVCLYALTWPVAGVWLAMGLALYAALLWRWPHVWALVVPAALPVLFLAPWSGRLFLDEFDLLLAVTVFMLLAHRPDDQHRVMLHRGFTWALGLFAASMVVSLGAALWPLPSVTLNAFVDYTSPWNGLRVAKGLAWAIVLYLLVSRSGMLLPALLERRFLPGMTLGLAGLAAILLWERTTYPGLFNFDSGYRVTGLFADMHVGGPSIEAYLLMALPFALIWAVGMRRWWVWPLAVGVLAAGVYGLFMTYSRAGYLGLGVMGALLVLGALVQALRTEGGERVAWFFSAVLPVALVAGLWGQVGDGFAERRLGQVEQDLEFRRDLWQQALDLRDPGLAARLLGQGPGSFPGYFQLRNPEGRIPLNFAFAEIEPGEIVLRLGSGDSLYMNQRIRMAQHTDHVLRVRVRGDGRAVLGLFVCEKHIKHSFQCRRANLQIPDTGGEWQEMEWAFNSGGLGIGPWFARRGITLALSNMRRDSLVGVAQVTLRDDRGRELLRNGDFSRGADHWYFTSDSLDAFRVENVWLEILFDQGWPGLIGFVLLTVIAWLHLLRRTLDADPLALGALASMTGVLTVGVFSGVFWSPRLVLLFFLVLLLFVARRSPHISPG
;
A
#
# COMPACT_ATOMS: atom_id res chain seq x y z
N MET A 1 -4.23 25.79 24.79
CA MET A 1 -3.63 26.92 24.04
C MET A 1 -2.30 26.43 23.47
N ASN A 2 -1.96 26.74 22.20
CA ASN A 2 -0.75 26.23 21.53
C ASN A 2 0.44 27.18 21.80
N PRO A 3 1.61 26.68 22.23
CA PRO A 3 2.72 27.52 22.68
C PRO A 3 3.54 28.18 21.55
N ILE A 4 3.28 27.88 20.27
CA ILE A 4 4.14 28.32 19.15
C ILE A 4 3.36 29.28 18.23
N SER A 5 3.89 30.48 18.04
CA SER A 5 3.28 31.53 17.20
C SER A 5 3.28 31.18 15.71
N THR A 6 2.34 31.73 14.94
CA THR A 6 2.34 31.58 13.47
C THR A 6 3.59 32.18 12.82
N ARG A 7 4.19 33.20 13.44
CA ARG A 7 5.44 33.81 12.97
C ARG A 7 6.61 32.82 13.05
N THR A 8 6.66 32.04 14.13
CA THR A 8 7.69 31.00 14.33
C THR A 8 7.59 29.91 13.27
N TRP A 9 6.38 29.41 12.99
CA TRP A 9 6.16 28.41 11.94
C TRP A 9 6.52 28.94 10.55
N ARG A 10 6.18 30.20 10.24
CA ARG A 10 6.57 30.84 8.99
C ARG A 10 8.09 30.92 8.84
N LEU A 11 8.80 31.34 9.88
CA LEU A 11 10.26 31.42 9.85
C LEU A 11 10.91 30.03 9.69
N ALA A 12 10.38 29.01 10.36
CA ALA A 12 10.85 27.64 10.20
C ALA A 12 10.61 27.11 8.76
N ALA A 13 9.44 27.36 8.19
CA ALA A 13 9.10 26.94 6.83
C ALA A 13 9.99 27.61 5.77
N LEU A 14 10.19 28.93 5.87
CA LEU A 14 11.06 29.68 4.95
C LEU A 14 12.54 29.34 5.16
N GLY A 15 12.99 29.22 6.41
CA GLY A 15 14.36 28.85 6.73
C GLY A 15 14.71 27.46 6.19
N TYR A 16 13.81 26.49 6.36
CA TYR A 16 14.05 25.14 5.86
C TYR A 16 13.93 25.02 4.34
N LEU A 17 13.07 25.82 3.69
CA LEU A 17 13.11 25.95 2.22
C LEU A 17 14.50 26.43 1.76
N GLY A 18 15.07 27.42 2.45
CA GLY A 18 16.44 27.87 2.21
C GLY A 18 17.46 26.75 2.35
N VAL A 19 17.34 25.90 3.37
CA VAL A 19 18.20 24.71 3.56
C VAL A 19 18.08 23.74 2.39
N VAL A 20 16.85 23.41 1.96
CA VAL A 20 16.62 22.50 0.84
C VAL A 20 17.27 23.05 -0.42
N VAL A 21 16.93 24.28 -0.82
CA VAL A 21 17.49 24.94 -2.00
C VAL A 21 19.02 24.99 -1.92
N TYR A 22 19.56 25.26 -0.73
CA TYR A 22 21.01 25.32 -0.53
C TYR A 22 21.71 23.99 -0.76
N LEU A 23 21.22 22.91 -0.13
CA LEU A 23 21.84 21.59 -0.22
C LEU A 23 21.72 21.00 -1.63
N THR A 24 20.62 21.27 -2.32
CA THR A 24 20.36 20.70 -3.65
C THR A 24 21.06 21.44 -4.79
N LEU A 25 21.35 22.73 -4.63
CA LEU A 25 22.01 23.55 -5.66
C LEU A 25 23.50 23.80 -5.37
N LEU A 26 24.03 23.30 -4.25
CA LEU A 26 25.47 23.29 -3.96
C LEU A 26 26.20 22.53 -5.10
N PRO A 27 27.33 23.02 -5.65
CA PRO A 27 28.16 24.16 -5.21
C PRO A 27 27.77 25.56 -5.74
N PHE A 28 26.60 25.73 -6.38
CA PHE A 28 26.16 26.95 -7.07
C PHE A 28 27.03 27.37 -8.26
N ASP A 29 27.72 26.40 -8.86
CA ASP A 29 28.47 26.60 -10.10
C ASP A 29 27.54 26.32 -11.28
N PHE A 30 26.97 27.36 -11.89
CA PHE A 30 26.06 27.26 -13.04
C PHE A 30 26.79 27.44 -14.38
N SER A 31 28.00 26.93 -14.48
CA SER A 31 28.88 27.12 -15.65
C SER A 31 28.68 26.12 -16.79
N ALA A 32 27.79 25.13 -16.65
CA ALA A 32 27.60 24.13 -17.69
C ALA A 32 27.00 24.78 -18.97
N PRO A 33 27.63 24.62 -20.14
CA PRO A 33 27.16 25.22 -21.37
C PRO A 33 25.95 24.44 -21.90
N THR A 34 24.74 24.90 -21.57
CA THR A 34 23.49 24.31 -22.07
C THR A 34 22.45 25.40 -22.28
N THR A 35 21.84 25.43 -23.46
CA THR A 35 20.78 26.41 -23.77
C THR A 35 19.48 26.03 -23.06
N LEU A 36 18.55 26.99 -22.89
CA LEU A 36 17.25 26.71 -22.27
C LEU A 36 16.42 25.67 -23.04
N ALA A 37 16.52 25.67 -24.38
CA ALA A 37 15.82 24.72 -25.23
C ALA A 37 16.33 23.28 -25.03
N GLU A 38 17.66 23.10 -25.06
CA GLU A 38 18.29 21.80 -24.77
C GLU A 38 18.01 21.34 -23.35
N ALA A 39 18.04 22.25 -22.37
CA ALA A 39 17.70 21.94 -20.98
C ALA A 39 16.25 21.44 -20.85
N TRP A 40 15.31 22.08 -21.55
CA TRP A 40 13.90 21.68 -21.54
C TRP A 40 13.69 20.31 -22.19
N GLU A 41 14.30 20.05 -23.34
CA GLU A 41 14.25 18.74 -24.02
C GLU A 41 14.86 17.64 -23.15
N ARG A 42 16.01 17.91 -22.52
CA ARG A 42 16.66 16.98 -21.60
C ARG A 42 15.78 16.69 -20.39
N TYR A 43 15.09 17.71 -19.87
CA TYR A 43 14.17 17.56 -18.74
C TYR A 43 12.89 16.78 -19.10
N GLN A 44 12.41 16.87 -20.34
CA GLN A 44 11.26 16.08 -20.81
C GLN A 44 11.58 14.57 -20.94
N ASN A 45 12.86 14.24 -21.11
CA ASN A 45 13.36 12.88 -21.34
C ASN A 45 14.13 12.30 -20.14
N ILE A 46 13.89 12.82 -18.93
CA ILE A 46 14.51 12.31 -17.69
C ILE A 46 14.05 10.89 -17.37
N ARG A 47 14.95 10.09 -16.79
CA ARG A 47 14.73 8.67 -16.48
C ARG A 47 14.92 8.39 -14.99
N PHE A 48 14.49 7.21 -14.54
CA PHE A 48 14.84 6.72 -13.21
C PHE A 48 16.28 6.24 -13.20
N ASP A 49 17.05 6.66 -12.20
CA ASP A 49 18.34 6.03 -11.92
C ASP A 49 18.08 4.56 -11.50
N GLY A 50 18.88 3.62 -12.01
CA GLY A 50 18.66 2.18 -11.80
C GLY A 50 18.52 1.77 -10.33
N SER A 51 17.95 0.60 -10.05
CA SER A 51 17.54 0.16 -8.70
C SER A 51 18.67 -0.30 -7.75
N GLY A 52 19.92 0.03 -8.04
CA GLY A 52 21.09 -0.42 -7.26
C GLY A 52 21.18 0.19 -5.86
N PRO A 53 22.04 -0.36 -4.98
CA PRO A 53 22.18 0.10 -3.58
C PRO A 53 22.42 1.61 -3.44
N ARG A 54 23.25 2.19 -4.33
CA ARG A 54 23.56 3.62 -4.32
C ARG A 54 22.34 4.51 -4.62
N ALA A 55 21.49 4.10 -5.56
CA ALA A 55 20.26 4.84 -5.87
C ALA A 55 19.26 4.78 -4.70
N ARG A 56 19.22 3.66 -3.95
CA ARG A 56 18.38 3.53 -2.74
C ARG A 56 18.85 4.43 -1.61
N GLN A 57 20.16 4.56 -1.40
CA GLN A 57 20.75 5.50 -0.45
C GLN A 57 20.36 6.94 -0.79
N GLN A 58 20.57 7.36 -2.04
CA GLN A 58 20.24 8.69 -2.52
C GLN A 58 18.73 8.98 -2.37
N TRP A 59 17.88 8.00 -2.72
CA TRP A 59 16.44 8.09 -2.53
C TRP A 59 16.04 8.29 -1.06
N ALA A 60 16.61 7.50 -0.13
CA ALA A 60 16.32 7.63 1.29
C ALA A 60 16.79 8.98 1.88
N SER A 61 17.98 9.43 1.50
CA SER A 61 18.54 10.74 1.90
C SER A 61 17.63 11.89 1.44
N ASN A 62 17.17 11.84 0.19
CA ASN A 62 16.28 12.86 -0.39
C ASN A 62 14.89 12.88 0.25
N VAL A 63 14.32 11.71 0.59
CA VAL A 63 13.09 11.62 1.40
C VAL A 63 13.29 12.32 2.74
N LEU A 64 14.33 11.97 3.48
CA LEU A 64 14.61 12.54 4.81
C LEU A 64 14.80 14.06 4.77
N MET A 65 15.41 14.58 3.70
CA MET A 65 15.59 16.01 3.48
C MET A 65 14.27 16.74 3.23
N PHE A 66 13.32 16.15 2.50
CA PHE A 66 12.05 16.84 2.19
C PHE A 66 10.96 16.67 3.27
N VAL A 67 11.09 15.71 4.20
CA VAL A 67 10.14 15.54 5.32
C VAL A 67 9.94 16.82 6.14
N PRO A 68 10.98 17.52 6.62
CA PRO A 68 10.77 18.73 7.40
C PRO A 68 10.21 19.88 6.57
N LEU A 69 10.48 19.92 5.25
CA LEU A 69 9.90 20.92 4.35
C LEU A 69 8.38 20.80 4.33
N GLY A 70 7.86 19.61 4.04
CA GLY A 70 6.42 19.35 4.04
C GLY A 70 5.78 19.60 5.41
N PHE A 71 6.46 19.20 6.49
CA PHE A 71 5.97 19.38 7.86
C PHE A 71 5.86 20.86 8.24
N PHE A 72 6.92 21.66 8.04
CA PHE A 72 6.92 23.07 8.45
C PHE A 72 5.98 23.93 7.60
N TRP A 73 5.88 23.67 6.30
CA TRP A 73 4.93 24.37 5.44
C TRP A 73 3.48 24.03 5.78
N ALA A 74 3.17 22.76 6.03
CA ALA A 74 1.85 22.37 6.55
C ALA A 74 1.58 23.00 7.92
N ALA A 75 2.59 23.04 8.80
CA ALA A 75 2.49 23.65 10.12
C ALA A 75 2.18 25.14 10.06
N TRP A 76 2.78 25.89 9.13
CA TRP A 76 2.50 27.30 8.91
C TRP A 76 1.12 27.51 8.28
N TRP A 77 0.85 26.84 7.15
CA TRP A 77 -0.35 27.03 6.34
C TRP A 77 -1.63 26.61 7.08
N LEU A 78 -1.60 25.45 7.76
CA LEU A 78 -2.76 24.86 8.40
C LEU A 78 -2.88 25.20 9.89
N HIS A 79 -1.98 26.03 10.44
CA HIS A 79 -1.88 26.28 11.88
C HIS A 79 -3.22 26.66 12.54
N ARG A 80 -3.92 27.61 11.90
CA ARG A 80 -5.15 28.25 12.37
C ARG A 80 -6.42 27.50 11.97
N VAL A 81 -6.32 26.53 11.07
CA VAL A 81 -7.47 25.75 10.61
C VAL A 81 -7.89 24.81 11.74
N ARG A 82 -9.20 24.80 12.05
CA ARG A 82 -9.78 23.95 13.11
C ARG A 82 -10.54 22.74 12.56
N SER A 83 -11.12 22.87 11.37
CA SER A 83 -11.84 21.76 10.74
C SER A 83 -10.86 20.72 10.18
N PRO A 84 -10.99 19.44 10.55
CA PRO A 84 -10.11 18.38 10.05
C PRO A 84 -10.34 18.10 8.56
N TRP A 85 -11.44 18.57 7.96
CA TRP A 85 -11.66 18.50 6.50
C TRP A 85 -10.86 19.55 5.75
N LEU A 86 -10.84 20.78 6.28
CA LEU A 86 -10.04 21.88 5.71
C LEU A 86 -8.54 21.65 5.87
N HIS A 87 -8.11 20.83 6.85
CA HIS A 87 -6.71 20.38 6.95
C HIS A 87 -6.27 19.56 5.75
N VAL A 88 -7.12 18.66 5.27
CA VAL A 88 -6.76 17.76 4.17
C VAL A 88 -6.86 18.49 2.83
N LEU A 89 -7.92 19.28 2.63
CA LEU A 89 -8.00 20.14 1.45
C LEU A 89 -6.86 21.16 1.41
N GLY A 90 -6.50 21.74 2.56
CA GLY A 90 -5.37 22.67 2.65
C GLY A 90 -4.00 21.99 2.63
N ALA A 91 -3.92 20.66 2.76
CA ALA A 91 -2.67 19.91 2.60
C ALA A 91 -2.27 19.76 1.11
N VAL A 92 -3.25 19.70 0.20
CA VAL A 92 -3.01 19.56 -1.24
C VAL A 92 -2.12 20.69 -1.79
N PRO A 93 -2.37 21.99 -1.52
CA PRO A 93 -1.47 23.07 -1.93
C PRO A 93 -0.03 22.91 -1.42
N VAL A 94 0.15 22.36 -0.21
CA VAL A 94 1.50 22.17 0.37
C VAL A 94 2.24 21.04 -0.33
N VAL A 95 1.55 19.93 -0.64
CA VAL A 95 2.12 18.83 -1.43
C VAL A 95 2.50 19.32 -2.83
N LEU A 96 1.60 20.06 -3.50
CA LEU A 96 1.88 20.66 -4.80
C LEU A 96 3.05 21.65 -4.74
N PHE A 97 3.16 22.42 -3.66
CA PHE A 97 4.30 23.29 -3.43
C PHE A 97 5.61 22.49 -3.28
N CYS A 98 5.62 21.42 -2.50
CA CYS A 98 6.81 20.56 -2.39
C CYS A 98 7.19 19.93 -3.73
N ALA A 99 6.20 19.47 -4.51
CA ALA A 99 6.38 18.95 -5.86
C ALA A 99 6.94 20.01 -6.82
N ALA A 100 6.46 21.25 -6.73
CA ALA A 100 6.98 22.36 -7.52
C ALA A 100 8.43 22.69 -7.14
N VAL A 101 8.75 22.74 -5.83
CA VAL A 101 10.12 22.99 -5.34
C VAL A 101 11.07 21.93 -5.89
N THR A 102 10.74 20.64 -5.81
CA THR A 102 11.62 19.60 -6.35
C THR A 102 11.75 19.68 -7.87
N ALA A 103 10.66 19.93 -8.60
CA ALA A 103 10.73 20.06 -10.06
C ALA A 103 11.61 21.25 -10.47
N THR A 104 11.51 22.38 -9.77
CA THR A 104 12.34 23.55 -10.03
C THR A 104 13.80 23.30 -9.71
N VAL A 105 14.10 22.73 -8.55
CA VAL A 105 15.48 22.45 -8.13
C VAL A 105 16.17 21.47 -9.06
N GLU A 106 15.49 20.38 -9.44
CA GLU A 106 16.03 19.38 -10.37
C GLU A 106 16.25 19.96 -11.77
N PHE A 107 15.33 20.81 -12.25
CA PHE A 107 15.52 21.52 -13.51
C PHE A 107 16.76 22.44 -13.46
N LEU A 108 16.96 23.19 -12.37
CA LEU A 108 18.12 24.07 -12.20
C LEU A 108 19.45 23.33 -12.14
N GLN A 109 19.46 22.05 -11.73
CA GLN A 109 20.67 21.23 -11.67
C GLN A 109 21.28 20.95 -13.05
N ILE A 110 20.55 21.13 -14.16
CA ILE A 110 21.07 20.94 -15.53
C ILE A 110 22.29 21.82 -15.81
N TRP A 111 22.32 23.01 -15.23
CA TRP A 111 23.42 23.96 -15.41
C TRP A 111 24.59 23.74 -14.44
N ILE A 112 24.47 22.78 -13.51
CA ILE A 112 25.51 22.47 -12.53
C ILE A 112 26.41 21.34 -13.06
N PRO A 113 27.74 21.53 -13.15
CA PRO A 113 28.66 20.47 -13.58
C PRO A 113 28.53 19.19 -12.74
N ASN A 114 28.51 18.04 -13.40
CA ASN A 114 28.38 16.70 -12.78
C ASN A 114 27.06 16.47 -12.01
N ARG A 115 26.03 17.26 -12.29
CA ARG A 115 24.65 17.06 -11.82
C ARG A 115 23.73 16.84 -13.02
N GLY A 116 22.63 16.15 -12.80
CA GLY A 116 21.62 15.91 -13.81
C GLY A 116 20.27 15.63 -13.15
N PRO A 117 19.18 16.07 -13.77
CA PRO A 117 17.84 15.84 -13.24
C PRO A 117 17.49 14.35 -13.28
N SER A 118 16.89 13.84 -12.21
CA SER A 118 16.49 12.44 -12.09
C SER A 118 15.06 12.27 -11.61
N LEU A 119 14.34 11.30 -12.21
CA LEU A 119 13.02 10.91 -11.68
C LEU A 119 13.12 10.28 -10.30
N THR A 120 14.24 9.63 -9.98
CA THR A 120 14.49 9.04 -8.65
C THR A 120 14.49 10.14 -7.59
N ASP A 121 15.19 11.25 -7.84
CA ASP A 121 15.29 12.37 -6.90
C ASP A 121 13.98 13.15 -6.77
N ILE A 122 13.29 13.43 -7.89
CA ILE A 122 11.94 14.02 -7.88
C ILE A 122 10.99 13.15 -7.05
N SER A 123 11.01 11.83 -7.25
CA SER A 123 10.12 10.91 -6.54
C SER A 123 10.42 10.87 -5.04
N ALA A 124 11.70 10.86 -4.66
CA ALA A 124 12.14 10.87 -3.27
C ALA A 124 11.73 12.16 -2.55
N ASN A 125 12.03 13.30 -3.17
CA ASN A 125 11.71 14.62 -2.64
C ASN A 125 10.20 14.82 -2.48
N ALA A 126 9.41 14.46 -3.49
CA ALA A 126 7.95 14.51 -3.43
C ALA A 126 7.40 13.61 -2.31
N THR A 127 7.95 12.40 -2.16
CA THR A 127 7.57 11.45 -1.09
C THR A 127 7.87 12.03 0.28
N GLY A 128 9.07 12.61 0.47
CA GLY A 128 9.44 13.31 1.70
C GLY A 128 8.46 14.43 2.04
N GLY A 129 8.11 15.27 1.05
CA GLY A 129 7.14 16.35 1.23
C GLY A 129 5.77 15.84 1.68
N VAL A 130 5.27 14.76 1.07
CA VAL A 130 4.00 14.11 1.47
C VAL A 130 4.10 13.56 2.90
N VAL A 131 5.15 12.83 3.24
CA VAL A 131 5.37 12.27 4.58
C VAL A 131 5.42 13.38 5.64
N GLY A 132 6.07 14.51 5.34
CA GLY A 132 6.10 15.69 6.19
C GLY A 132 4.71 16.27 6.46
N VAL A 133 3.92 16.46 5.40
CA VAL A 133 2.53 16.95 5.49
C VAL A 133 1.67 15.98 6.31
N LEU A 134 1.78 14.68 6.06
CA LEU A 134 1.09 13.64 6.84
C LEU A 134 1.52 13.69 8.32
N GLY A 135 2.81 13.87 8.60
CA GLY A 135 3.32 14.03 9.96
C GLY A 135 2.66 15.20 10.69
N TRP A 136 2.47 16.34 10.01
CA TRP A 136 1.71 17.45 10.57
C TRP A 136 0.25 17.09 10.82
N LEU A 137 -0.44 16.49 9.84
CA LEU A 137 -1.85 16.10 9.98
C LEU A 137 -2.06 15.13 11.15
N VAL A 138 -1.17 14.13 11.28
CA VAL A 138 -1.16 13.18 12.40
C VAL A 138 -0.93 13.88 13.73
N SER A 139 -0.04 14.89 13.79
CA SER A 139 0.18 15.68 15.02
C SER A 139 -1.04 16.46 15.49
N ARG A 140 -2.03 16.71 14.62
CA ARG A 140 -3.28 17.43 14.94
C ARG A 140 -4.40 16.52 15.44
N VAL A 141 -4.25 15.21 15.30
CA VAL A 141 -5.20 14.22 15.81
C VAL A 141 -5.28 14.38 17.34
N PRO A 142 -6.48 14.57 17.94
CA PRO A 142 -6.61 14.89 19.36
C PRO A 142 -5.89 13.91 20.27
N VAL A 143 -5.96 12.60 19.96
CA VAL A 143 -5.28 11.59 20.76
C VAL A 143 -3.78 11.58 20.54
N VAL A 144 -3.28 11.73 19.30
CA VAL A 144 -1.83 11.84 19.07
C VAL A 144 -1.30 13.10 19.75
N ARG A 145 -2.01 14.21 19.64
CA ARG A 145 -1.66 15.47 20.30
C ARG A 145 -1.72 15.33 21.82
N TYR A 146 -2.70 14.62 22.36
CA TYR A 146 -2.78 14.32 23.79
C TYR A 146 -1.63 13.42 24.22
N SER A 147 -1.40 12.29 23.54
CA SER A 147 -0.29 11.37 23.80
C SER A 147 1.06 12.04 23.66
N PHE A 148 1.27 12.88 22.63
CA PHE A 148 2.51 13.63 22.40
C PHE A 148 2.69 14.76 23.41
N ARG A 149 1.61 15.45 23.79
CA ARG A 149 1.64 16.43 24.88
C ARG A 149 1.88 15.75 26.22
N GLU A 150 1.35 14.55 26.44
CA GLU A 150 1.58 13.74 27.62
C GLU A 150 3.02 13.22 27.64
N LEU A 151 3.55 12.80 26.49
CA LEU A 151 4.95 12.43 26.23
C LEU A 151 5.90 13.57 26.64
N LEU A 152 5.54 14.81 26.27
CA LEU A 152 6.35 16.01 26.47
C LEU A 152 6.13 16.71 27.81
N HIS A 153 4.96 16.58 28.46
CA HIS A 153 4.61 17.33 29.68
C HIS A 153 4.62 16.48 30.96
N ARG A 154 4.47 15.15 30.92
CA ARG A 154 4.69 14.34 32.12
C ARG A 154 6.18 14.20 32.40
N ARG A 155 6.67 15.10 33.27
CA ARG A 155 8.00 15.10 33.93
C ARG A 155 8.39 13.79 34.64
N GLY A 156 7.58 12.73 34.59
CA GLY A 156 7.71 11.51 35.40
C GLY A 156 8.01 10.20 34.65
N GLN A 157 8.23 10.20 33.33
CA GLN A 157 8.58 8.97 32.62
C GLN A 157 9.89 9.11 31.85
N VAL A 158 11.00 9.03 32.58
CA VAL A 158 12.36 8.79 32.03
C VAL A 158 12.36 7.71 30.95
N GLY A 159 11.48 6.71 31.07
CA GLY A 159 11.33 5.64 30.07
C GLY A 159 10.92 6.06 28.67
N THR A 160 10.15 7.14 28.56
CA THR A 160 9.72 7.66 27.28
C THR A 160 10.88 8.29 26.51
N TRP A 161 11.72 9.07 27.20
CA TRP A 161 12.92 9.65 26.62
C TRP A 161 13.98 8.59 26.31
N VAL A 162 14.09 7.55 27.14
CA VAL A 162 14.92 6.38 26.85
C VAL A 162 14.40 5.64 25.62
N ALA A 163 13.09 5.52 25.43
CA ALA A 163 12.52 4.93 24.22
C ALA A 163 12.82 5.77 22.96
N ILE A 164 12.68 7.10 23.04
CA ILE A 164 13.07 8.02 21.95
C ILE A 164 14.56 7.88 21.63
N TRP A 165 15.41 7.83 22.67
CA TRP A 165 16.84 7.64 22.54
C TRP A 165 17.19 6.30 21.89
N VAL A 166 16.58 5.20 22.32
CA VAL A 166 16.77 3.87 21.73
C VAL A 166 16.34 3.87 20.27
N ALA A 167 15.19 4.47 19.94
CA ALA A 167 14.74 4.58 18.56
C ALA A 167 15.71 5.42 17.70
N ALA A 168 16.21 6.55 18.22
CA ALA A 168 17.20 7.38 17.55
C ALA A 168 18.53 6.62 17.37
N TYR A 169 18.95 5.82 18.36
CA TYR A 169 20.17 5.03 18.29
C TYR A 169 20.06 3.91 17.25
N VAL A 170 18.94 3.18 17.21
CA VAL A 170 18.68 2.16 16.18
C VAL A 170 18.67 2.81 14.80
N PHE A 171 17.93 3.92 14.63
CA PHE A 171 17.87 4.63 13.36
C PHE A 171 19.25 5.10 12.90
N ALA A 172 20.02 5.76 13.77
CA ALA A 172 21.36 6.25 13.47
C ALA A 172 22.33 5.11 13.13
N SER A 173 22.16 3.95 13.78
CA SER A 173 22.98 2.77 13.47
C SER A 173 22.71 2.29 12.04
N LEU A 174 21.46 2.31 11.57
CA LEU A 174 21.08 1.78 10.25
C LEU A 174 21.31 2.74 9.07
N LEU A 175 21.80 3.96 9.30
CA LEU A 175 22.15 4.88 8.21
C LEU A 175 23.30 4.29 7.36
N PRO A 176 23.24 4.37 6.01
CA PRO A 176 22.36 5.21 5.18
C PRO A 176 21.04 4.56 4.72
N LEU A 177 20.54 3.51 5.39
CA LEU A 177 19.29 2.79 5.06
C LEU A 177 19.33 2.03 3.72
N ASP A 178 20.50 1.53 3.34
CA ASP A 178 20.74 0.71 2.15
C ASP A 178 20.41 -0.77 2.37
N PHE A 179 19.15 -1.04 2.70
CA PHE A 179 18.69 -2.39 2.96
C PHE A 179 18.88 -3.32 1.74
N ILE A 180 19.25 -4.56 2.04
CA ILE A 180 19.34 -5.67 1.10
C ILE A 180 17.93 -6.06 0.68
N VAL A 181 17.64 -5.94 -0.62
CA VAL A 181 16.30 -6.25 -1.19
C VAL A 181 16.33 -7.39 -2.20
N ALA A 182 17.52 -7.84 -2.59
CA ALA A 182 17.75 -8.90 -3.56
C ALA A 182 18.60 -10.05 -2.97
N ALA A 183 18.30 -11.29 -3.39
CA ALA A 183 19.03 -12.48 -2.92
C ALA A 183 20.51 -12.46 -3.31
N ARG A 184 20.86 -11.89 -4.47
CA ARG A 184 22.26 -11.72 -4.89
C ARG A 184 23.05 -10.80 -3.97
N GLU A 185 22.42 -9.73 -3.47
CA GLU A 185 23.03 -8.82 -2.48
C GLU A 185 23.19 -9.50 -1.13
N LEU A 186 22.25 -10.37 -0.74
CA LEU A 186 22.39 -11.20 0.46
C LEU A 186 23.53 -12.22 0.29
N ALA A 187 23.64 -12.87 -0.86
CA ALA A 187 24.71 -13.80 -1.16
C ALA A 187 26.08 -13.10 -1.16
N SER A 188 26.17 -11.89 -1.73
CA SER A 188 27.39 -11.09 -1.67
C SER A 188 27.72 -10.64 -0.26
N LYS A 189 26.72 -10.29 0.56
CA LYS A 189 26.90 -9.98 1.99
C LYS A 189 27.42 -11.17 2.77
N VAL A 190 26.85 -12.36 2.58
CA VAL A 190 27.29 -13.61 3.22
C VAL A 190 28.73 -13.96 2.84
N ALA A 191 29.11 -13.72 1.59
CA ALA A 191 30.48 -13.93 1.10
C ALA A 191 31.46 -12.78 1.43
N SER A 192 30.98 -11.67 2.02
CA SER A 192 31.80 -10.49 2.31
C SER A 192 32.55 -10.58 3.63
N THR A 193 33.53 -9.69 3.79
CA THR A 193 34.30 -9.43 5.00
C THR A 193 33.60 -8.47 5.99
N HIS A 194 32.34 -8.09 5.71
CA HIS A 194 31.58 -7.12 6.52
C HIS A 194 30.77 -7.77 7.66
N TRP A 195 30.93 -9.07 7.92
CA TRP A 195 30.28 -9.71 9.07
C TRP A 195 31.12 -10.82 9.68
N GLY A 196 30.83 -11.15 10.94
CA GLY A 196 31.44 -12.31 11.61
C GLY A 196 30.76 -12.66 12.93
N TRP A 197 30.82 -13.94 13.30
CA TRP A 197 30.25 -14.44 14.56
C TRP A 197 30.86 -13.81 15.81
N VAL A 198 32.12 -13.43 15.75
CA VAL A 198 32.83 -12.74 16.84
C VAL A 198 33.24 -11.35 16.39
N THR A 199 34.14 -11.28 15.41
CA THR A 199 34.61 -10.03 14.78
C THR A 199 34.50 -10.15 13.26
N ALA A 200 34.19 -9.05 12.58
CA ALA A 200 34.26 -8.98 11.12
C ALA A 200 35.72 -8.65 10.71
N PRO A 201 36.24 -9.24 9.62
CA PRO A 201 37.58 -8.92 9.12
C PRO A 201 37.80 -7.42 8.86
N ASP A 202 36.80 -6.72 8.34
CA ASP A 202 36.85 -5.26 8.12
C ASP A 202 36.41 -4.44 9.34
N GLY A 203 36.22 -5.09 10.49
CA GLY A 203 35.81 -4.44 11.73
C GLY A 203 36.87 -3.49 12.29
N CYS A 204 36.43 -2.40 12.91
CA CYS A 204 37.31 -1.44 13.57
C CYS A 204 37.69 -1.96 14.97
N TRP A 205 38.92 -2.49 15.12
CA TRP A 205 39.42 -3.12 16.36
C TRP A 205 40.64 -2.44 16.99
N TRP A 206 41.54 -1.89 16.17
CA TRP A 206 42.83 -1.40 16.63
C TRP A 206 43.01 0.10 16.38
N GLY A 207 43.74 0.76 17.29
CA GLY A 207 43.97 2.20 17.26
C GLY A 207 42.96 2.99 18.09
N ILE A 208 43.38 4.20 18.51
CA ILE A 208 42.63 5.06 19.42
C ILE A 208 41.21 5.35 18.90
N ARG A 209 41.07 5.54 17.58
CA ARG A 209 39.77 5.76 16.93
C ARG A 209 38.81 4.59 17.12
N CYS A 210 39.26 3.35 16.88
CA CYS A 210 38.40 2.17 17.00
C CYS A 210 38.01 1.91 18.46
N ILE A 211 38.97 2.03 19.39
CA ILE A 211 38.70 1.88 20.83
C ILE A 211 37.68 2.92 21.31
N ALA A 212 37.82 4.18 20.86
CA ALA A 212 36.87 5.23 21.18
C ALA A 212 35.46 4.95 20.62
N MET A 213 35.34 4.45 19.39
CA MET A 213 34.06 4.08 18.79
C MET A 213 33.37 2.93 19.55
N ARG A 214 34.11 1.89 19.94
CA ARG A 214 33.57 0.78 20.76
C ARG A 214 33.21 1.22 22.17
N GLY A 215 34.01 2.08 22.78
CA GLY A 215 33.67 2.71 24.06
C GLY A 215 32.38 3.50 23.97
N LEU A 216 32.15 4.20 22.85
CA LEU A 216 30.91 4.93 22.60
C LEU A 216 29.70 3.98 22.52
N GLU A 217 29.80 2.82 21.85
CA GLU A 217 28.71 1.82 21.81
C GLU A 217 28.26 1.40 23.22
N VAL A 218 29.21 1.17 24.13
CA VAL A 218 28.94 0.84 25.53
C VAL A 218 28.21 2.00 26.22
N LEU A 219 28.68 3.23 26.04
CA LEU A 219 28.09 4.42 26.66
C LEU A 219 26.68 4.74 26.16
N LEU A 220 26.42 4.57 24.86
CA LEU A 220 25.12 4.88 24.25
C LEU A 220 24.00 3.94 24.75
N VAL A 221 24.32 2.74 25.25
CA VAL A 221 23.35 1.77 25.79
C VAL A 221 23.13 1.92 27.31
N ALA A 222 24.02 2.62 28.02
CA ALA A 222 23.90 2.84 29.45
C ALA A 222 22.55 3.47 29.91
N PRO A 223 21.93 4.43 29.19
CA PRO A 223 20.61 4.96 29.54
C PRO A 223 19.51 3.88 29.60
N LEU A 224 19.54 2.90 28.70
CA LEU A 224 18.58 1.79 28.68
C LEU A 224 18.76 0.89 29.91
N GLY A 225 20.01 0.54 30.24
CA GLY A 225 20.35 -0.26 31.42
C GLY A 225 19.94 0.40 32.73
N LEU A 226 20.19 1.72 32.85
CA LEU A 226 19.78 2.52 34.00
C LEU A 226 18.26 2.53 34.17
N TRP A 227 17.53 2.69 33.06
CA TRP A 227 16.07 2.69 33.07
C TRP A 227 15.46 1.34 33.47
N VAL A 228 15.98 0.24 32.93
CA VAL A 228 15.55 -1.12 33.30
C VAL A 228 15.82 -1.39 34.79
N ALA A 229 17.01 -1.03 35.28
CA ALA A 229 17.37 -1.19 36.68
C ALA A 229 16.55 -0.31 37.65
N TRP A 230 16.09 0.87 37.18
CA TRP A 230 15.17 1.74 37.90
C TRP A 230 13.79 1.12 38.06
N ARG A 231 13.26 0.49 37.00
CA ARG A 231 11.91 -0.11 36.99
C ARG A 231 11.80 -1.41 37.78
N LEU A 232 12.89 -2.17 37.87
CA LEU A 232 12.89 -3.46 38.57
C LEU A 232 13.11 -3.28 40.07
N THR A 233 12.37 -4.06 40.86
CA THR A 233 12.62 -4.25 42.30
C THR A 233 13.33 -5.59 42.52
N GLY A 234 14.22 -5.67 43.51
CA GLY A 234 15.03 -6.86 43.77
C GLY A 234 16.54 -6.59 43.93
N SER A 235 17.31 -7.68 44.02
CA SER A 235 18.75 -7.69 44.30
C SER A 235 19.58 -6.97 43.23
N ALA A 236 20.76 -6.49 43.61
CA ALA A 236 21.71 -5.83 42.71
C ALA A 236 22.07 -6.71 41.50
N TRP A 237 22.29 -8.00 41.72
CA TRP A 237 22.57 -8.98 40.67
C TRP A 237 21.44 -9.08 39.64
N ARG A 238 20.18 -9.16 40.10
CA ARG A 238 19.02 -9.24 39.19
C ARG A 238 18.88 -7.99 38.32
N ARG A 239 19.15 -6.81 38.86
CA ARG A 239 19.11 -5.54 38.13
C ARG A 239 20.26 -5.44 37.10
N LEU A 240 21.46 -5.89 37.46
CA LEU A 240 22.61 -5.97 36.55
C LEU A 240 22.33 -6.90 35.37
N MET A 241 21.84 -8.12 35.65
CA MET A 241 21.55 -9.10 34.60
C MET A 241 20.40 -8.65 33.69
N ALA A 242 19.37 -7.99 34.24
CA ALA A 242 18.30 -7.44 33.41
C ALA A 242 18.77 -6.27 32.52
N GLY A 243 19.63 -5.39 33.03
CA GLY A 243 20.27 -4.35 32.22
C GLY A 243 21.15 -4.94 31.11
N PHE A 244 21.96 -5.96 31.44
CA PHE A 244 22.78 -6.70 30.49
C PHE A 244 21.93 -7.37 29.39
N ALA A 245 20.85 -8.06 29.77
CA ALA A 245 19.93 -8.71 28.83
C ALA A 245 19.22 -7.71 27.90
N ALA A 246 18.80 -6.55 28.43
CA ALA A 246 18.22 -5.49 27.61
C ALA A 246 19.23 -4.91 26.60
N GLY A 247 20.49 -4.74 27.03
CA GLY A 247 21.58 -4.33 26.15
C GLY A 247 21.90 -5.36 25.07
N LEU A 248 21.91 -6.66 25.41
CA LEU A 248 22.05 -7.75 24.44
C LEU A 248 20.91 -7.76 23.43
N ALA A 249 19.66 -7.65 23.89
CA ALA A 249 18.50 -7.65 23.01
C ALA A 249 18.54 -6.48 21.99
N LEU A 250 18.90 -5.29 22.46
CA LEU A 250 19.14 -4.14 21.59
C LEU A 250 20.32 -4.37 20.63
N GLY A 251 21.39 -5.00 21.12
CA GLY A 251 22.54 -5.36 20.29
C GLY A 251 22.17 -6.34 19.17
N VAL A 252 21.43 -7.41 19.46
CA VAL A 252 20.95 -8.34 18.44
C VAL A 252 20.10 -7.60 17.40
N LEU A 253 19.20 -6.72 17.84
CA LEU A 253 18.37 -5.93 16.92
C LEU A 253 19.22 -5.06 15.97
N ILE A 254 20.21 -4.36 16.51
CA ILE A 254 21.08 -3.48 15.69
C ILE A 254 21.97 -4.30 14.76
N GLU A 255 22.60 -5.37 15.25
CA GLU A 255 23.54 -6.19 14.44
C GLU A 255 22.81 -6.98 13.36
N VAL A 256 21.59 -7.48 13.62
CA VAL A 256 20.73 -8.06 12.57
C VAL A 256 20.38 -6.99 11.54
N GLY A 257 20.04 -5.78 11.98
CA GLY A 257 19.79 -4.66 11.09
C GLY A 257 21.00 -4.29 10.23
N GLN A 258 22.22 -4.24 10.81
CA GLN A 258 23.48 -4.01 10.09
C GLN A 258 23.81 -5.13 9.09
N PHE A 259 23.47 -6.37 9.42
CA PHE A 259 23.65 -7.49 8.51
C PHE A 259 22.74 -7.36 7.28
N LEU A 260 21.54 -6.82 7.47
CA LEU A 260 20.56 -6.59 6.40
C LEU A 260 20.80 -5.29 5.62
N THR A 261 21.84 -4.53 5.90
CA THR A 261 22.27 -3.39 5.08
C THR A 261 23.50 -3.75 4.24
N VAL A 262 23.61 -3.19 3.03
CA VAL A 262 24.73 -3.49 2.13
C VAL A 262 26.05 -3.01 2.74
N SER A 263 26.09 -1.77 3.22
CA SER A 263 27.28 -1.13 3.80
C SER A 263 27.54 -1.43 5.28
N GLY A 264 26.57 -1.95 6.04
CA GLY A 264 26.71 -2.17 7.48
C GLY A 264 27.76 -3.21 7.84
N ILE A 265 28.35 -3.12 9.04
CA ILE A 265 29.27 -4.14 9.55
C ILE A 265 28.61 -4.82 10.76
N ALA A 266 28.45 -6.15 10.70
CA ALA A 266 27.72 -6.91 11.72
C ALA A 266 28.64 -7.86 12.51
N GLU A 267 28.69 -7.69 13.84
CA GLU A 267 29.67 -8.38 14.68
C GLU A 267 29.07 -8.87 16.01
N GLY A 268 29.30 -10.14 16.34
CA GLY A 268 28.76 -10.72 17.59
C GLY A 268 29.30 -10.07 18.87
N VAL A 269 30.56 -9.64 18.88
CA VAL A 269 31.16 -8.89 20.01
C VAL A 269 30.49 -7.53 20.25
N SER A 270 29.95 -6.91 19.20
CA SER A 270 29.23 -5.63 19.28
C SER A 270 27.91 -5.80 20.05
N VAL A 271 27.30 -6.99 19.98
CA VAL A 271 26.17 -7.39 20.85
C VAL A 271 26.62 -7.44 22.32
N LEU A 272 27.77 -8.05 22.61
CA LEU A 272 28.31 -8.15 23.96
C LEU A 272 28.68 -6.79 24.55
N LEU A 273 29.31 -5.90 23.76
CA LEU A 273 29.64 -4.53 24.17
C LEU A 273 28.39 -3.74 24.56
N ARG A 274 27.29 -3.87 23.81
CA ARG A 274 26.01 -3.26 24.17
C ARG A 274 25.38 -3.89 25.41
N GLY A 275 25.54 -5.20 25.59
CA GLY A 275 25.23 -5.88 26.85
C GLY A 275 25.98 -5.26 28.03
N LEU A 276 27.30 -5.08 27.91
CA LEU A 276 28.14 -4.41 28.91
C LEU A 276 27.69 -2.96 29.16
N GLY A 277 27.28 -2.23 28.12
CA GLY A 277 26.68 -0.90 28.26
C GLY A 277 25.42 -0.91 29.10
N GLY A 278 24.52 -1.87 28.86
CA GLY A 278 23.33 -2.09 29.68
C GLY A 278 23.67 -2.44 31.14
N ALA A 279 24.69 -3.27 31.36
CA ALA A 279 25.18 -3.58 32.71
C ALA A 279 25.79 -2.35 33.40
N LEU A 280 26.57 -1.53 32.68
CA LEU A 280 27.15 -0.28 33.19
C LEU A 280 26.05 0.69 33.65
N GLY A 281 25.01 0.87 32.84
CA GLY A 281 23.84 1.67 33.22
C GLY A 281 23.14 1.16 34.47
N ALA A 282 22.95 -0.16 34.58
CA ALA A 282 22.38 -0.79 35.77
C ALA A 282 23.28 -0.66 37.01
N ALA A 283 24.60 -0.77 36.84
CA ALA A 283 25.59 -0.58 37.91
C ALA A 283 25.55 0.85 38.47
N LEU A 284 25.52 1.85 37.58
CA LEU A 284 25.39 3.26 37.95
C LEU A 284 24.11 3.50 38.77
N TRP A 285 22.99 2.88 38.37
CA TRP A 285 21.77 2.93 39.16
C TRP A 285 21.94 2.30 40.55
N ILE A 286 22.56 1.12 40.66
CA ILE A 286 22.73 0.43 41.95
C ILE A 286 23.61 1.24 42.91
N VAL A 287 24.73 1.79 42.41
CA VAL A 287 25.71 2.51 43.22
C VAL A 287 25.27 3.95 43.52
N ARG A 288 24.22 4.47 42.85
CA ARG A 288 23.72 5.84 43.01
C ARG A 288 23.54 6.28 44.48
N GLY A 289 23.13 5.38 45.37
CA GLY A 289 22.91 5.71 46.79
C GLY A 289 24.18 5.92 47.61
N ARG A 290 25.34 5.49 47.08
CA ARG A 290 26.67 5.64 47.70
C ARG A 290 27.43 6.85 47.17
N ILE A 291 26.92 7.47 46.10
CA ILE A 291 27.53 8.66 45.50
C ILE A 291 27.00 9.88 46.25
N PRO A 292 27.85 10.77 46.79
CA PRO A 292 27.44 11.97 47.52
C PRO A 292 26.93 13.03 46.54
N TRP A 293 25.79 12.76 45.91
CA TRP A 293 25.20 13.64 44.89
C TRP A 293 24.98 15.06 45.41
N ARG A 294 24.66 15.24 46.69
CA ARG A 294 24.48 16.56 47.31
C ARG A 294 25.75 17.41 47.28
N ASP A 295 26.91 16.84 47.54
CA ASP A 295 28.20 17.55 47.55
C ASP A 295 28.73 17.78 46.12
N ILE A 296 28.46 16.84 45.20
CA ILE A 296 28.76 16.99 43.77
C ILE A 296 27.86 18.07 43.13
N HIS A 297 26.56 18.07 43.42
CA HIS A 297 25.64 19.15 43.04
C HIS A 297 26.01 20.48 43.71
N ALA A 298 26.71 20.44 44.84
CA ALA A 298 27.16 21.64 45.53
C ALA A 298 28.36 22.33 44.84
N ASN A 299 29.09 21.64 43.95
CA ASN A 299 30.31 22.14 43.30
C ASN A 299 30.54 21.47 41.91
N LEU A 300 29.64 21.71 40.95
CA LEU A 300 29.79 21.20 39.56
C LEU A 300 30.82 21.99 38.71
N ARG A 301 31.18 23.22 39.11
CA ARG A 301 32.16 24.05 38.38
C ARG A 301 33.57 23.45 38.35
N PRO A 302 34.13 22.93 39.47
CA PRO A 302 35.38 22.16 39.45
C PRO A 302 35.36 20.97 38.49
N LEU A 303 34.23 20.27 38.35
CA LEU A 303 34.11 19.15 37.42
C LEU A 303 34.21 19.61 35.96
N VAL A 304 33.56 20.73 35.61
CA VAL A 304 33.69 21.35 34.27
C VAL A 304 35.13 21.82 34.02
N ILE A 305 35.77 22.42 35.02
CA ILE A 305 37.17 22.88 34.93
C ILE A 305 38.14 21.68 34.80
N MET A 306 37.92 20.60 35.55
CA MET A 306 38.73 19.38 35.47
C MET A 306 38.52 18.64 34.14
N ALA A 307 37.31 18.69 33.56
CA ALA A 307 37.00 18.05 32.27
C ALA A 307 37.53 18.85 31.07
N LEU A 308 37.69 20.18 31.21
CA LEU A 308 38.15 21.08 30.14
C LEU A 308 39.50 20.67 29.52
N PRO A 309 40.59 20.38 30.27
CA PRO A 309 41.85 19.97 29.67
C PRO A 309 41.73 18.64 28.91
N PHE A 310 40.95 17.68 29.39
CA PHE A 310 40.70 16.43 28.67
C PHE A 310 39.92 16.65 27.37
N TYR A 311 38.91 17.53 27.39
CA TYR A 311 38.18 17.93 26.19
C TYR A 311 39.09 18.62 25.17
N LEU A 312 39.93 19.56 25.60
CA LEU A 312 40.87 20.26 24.73
C LEU A 312 41.91 19.31 24.13
N VAL A 313 42.42 18.35 24.91
CA VAL A 313 43.32 17.29 24.41
C VAL A 313 42.61 16.41 23.40
N LEU A 314 41.35 16.00 23.65
CA LEU A 314 40.57 15.21 22.70
C LEU A 314 40.34 15.98 21.38
N ALA A 315 39.98 17.25 21.46
CA ALA A 315 39.77 18.11 20.30
C ALA A 315 41.08 18.35 19.51
N ALA A 316 42.21 18.56 20.21
CA ALA A 316 43.52 18.68 19.59
C ALA A 316 43.98 17.37 18.94
N LEU A 317 43.76 16.22 19.59
CA LEU A 317 44.04 14.90 19.01
C LEU A 317 43.20 14.63 17.75
N MET A 318 41.97 15.12 17.70
CA MET A 318 41.15 15.04 16.48
C MET A 318 41.68 15.92 15.33
N VAL A 319 42.24 17.09 15.63
CA VAL A 319 42.89 17.95 14.63
C VAL A 319 44.18 17.32 14.11
N LEU A 320 44.99 16.72 15.00
CA LEU A 320 46.23 16.05 14.66
C LEU A 320 46.01 14.69 13.99
N ALA A 321 44.80 14.11 14.13
CA ALA A 321 44.46 12.84 13.51
C ALA A 321 44.47 12.95 11.98
N GLY A 322 45.48 12.34 11.36
CA GLY A 322 45.66 12.35 9.90
C GLY A 322 46.67 13.39 9.39
N ALA A 323 47.18 14.27 10.26
CA ALA A 323 48.29 15.15 9.92
C ALA A 323 49.59 14.35 9.72
N ARG A 324 50.35 14.67 8.68
CA ARG A 324 51.60 13.98 8.31
C ARG A 324 52.85 14.80 8.64
N GLY A 325 52.68 16.05 9.08
CA GLY A 325 53.76 17.00 9.37
C GLY A 325 53.25 18.42 9.53
N ILE A 326 54.16 19.38 9.66
CA ILE A 326 53.87 20.83 9.74
C ILE A 326 54.06 21.44 8.34
N SER A 327 53.09 22.23 7.89
CA SER A 327 53.10 22.84 6.55
C SER A 327 54.13 23.95 6.43
N SER A 328 54.70 24.13 5.23
CA SER A 328 55.52 25.32 4.91
C SER A 328 54.63 26.56 4.64
N TRP A 329 55.20 27.77 4.69
CA TRP A 329 54.43 29.00 4.42
C TRP A 329 53.83 29.05 3.01
N GLU A 330 54.51 28.47 2.02
CA GLU A 330 54.02 28.37 0.64
C GLU A 330 52.81 27.42 0.55
N GLU A 331 52.84 26.30 1.27
CA GLU A 331 51.72 25.35 1.35
C GLU A 331 50.51 25.95 2.07
N VAL A 332 50.74 26.72 3.15
CA VAL A 332 49.68 27.45 3.87
C VAL A 332 49.00 28.45 2.94
N ALA A 333 49.77 29.24 2.19
CA ALA A 333 49.23 30.23 1.25
C ALA A 333 48.44 29.56 0.12
N ALA A 334 48.98 28.49 -0.48
CA ALA A 334 48.31 27.74 -1.53
C ALA A 334 47.00 27.08 -1.04
N GLN A 335 47.00 26.54 0.18
CA GLN A 335 45.81 25.95 0.78
C GLN A 335 44.73 26.99 1.09
N PHE A 336 45.14 28.20 1.50
CA PHE A 336 44.22 29.31 1.75
C PHE A 336 43.58 29.85 0.46
N GLU A 337 44.34 29.98 -0.64
CA GLU A 337 43.81 30.44 -1.94
C GLU A 337 42.83 29.45 -2.57
N THR A 338 43.05 28.15 -2.38
CA THR A 338 42.19 27.08 -2.89
C THR A 338 41.01 26.75 -1.96
N MET A 339 40.93 27.41 -0.80
CA MET A 339 39.90 27.19 0.19
C MET A 339 38.53 27.71 -0.29
N ARG A 340 37.49 26.91 -0.06
CA ARG A 340 36.11 27.24 -0.41
C ARG A 340 35.31 27.49 0.87
N TRP A 341 34.83 28.73 0.99
CA TRP A 341 34.18 29.25 2.19
C TRP A 341 32.71 28.85 2.36
N LEU A 342 32.11 28.24 1.33
CA LEU A 342 30.73 27.77 1.39
C LEU A 342 30.60 26.63 2.43
N PRO A 343 29.69 26.76 3.43
CA PRO A 343 29.38 25.68 4.35
C PRO A 343 29.00 24.38 3.63
N LEU A 344 29.40 23.23 4.15
CA LEU A 344 29.12 21.90 3.58
C LEU A 344 29.67 21.67 2.16
N TYR A 345 30.43 22.61 1.57
CA TYR A 345 31.03 22.46 0.24
C TYR A 345 31.86 21.19 0.12
N TYR A 346 32.66 20.88 1.14
CA TYR A 346 33.50 19.70 1.13
C TYR A 346 32.74 18.40 1.39
N HIS A 347 31.59 18.47 2.08
CA HIS A 347 30.68 17.34 2.32
C HIS A 347 29.95 16.92 1.05
N TYR A 348 29.79 17.82 0.09
CA TYR A 348 29.21 17.53 -1.22
C TYR A 348 30.04 16.53 -2.05
N PHE A 349 31.37 16.59 -1.96
CA PHE A 349 32.27 15.78 -2.79
C PHE A 349 32.66 14.43 -2.19
N VAL A 350 32.14 14.09 -1.02
CA VAL A 350 32.37 12.79 -0.37
C VAL A 350 31.10 11.97 -0.40
N ALA A 351 31.23 10.65 -0.21
CA ALA A 351 30.08 9.78 -0.08
C ALA A 351 29.15 10.26 1.06
N GLU A 352 27.84 10.17 0.85
CA GLU A 352 26.80 10.66 1.76
C GLU A 352 26.97 10.12 3.19
N ALA A 353 27.29 8.83 3.32
CA ALA A 353 27.54 8.20 4.60
C ALA A 353 28.72 8.85 5.35
N THR A 354 29.81 9.18 4.64
CA THR A 354 30.98 9.87 5.20
C THR A 354 30.64 11.30 5.61
N ALA A 355 29.83 12.00 4.81
CA ALA A 355 29.35 13.34 5.14
C ALA A 355 28.51 13.34 6.43
N ILE A 356 27.54 12.41 6.55
CA ILE A 356 26.68 12.27 7.72
C ILE A 356 27.50 11.93 8.97
N GLN A 357 28.43 10.97 8.87
CA GLN A 357 29.31 10.61 9.97
C GLN A 357 30.15 11.80 10.43
N SER A 358 30.71 12.57 9.49
CA SER A 358 31.45 13.80 9.80
C SER A 358 30.58 14.80 10.55
N VAL A 359 29.36 15.08 10.07
CA VAL A 359 28.42 15.99 10.75
C VAL A 359 28.10 15.52 12.17
N LEU A 360 27.77 14.23 12.36
CA LEU A 360 27.45 13.67 13.67
C LEU A 360 28.62 13.75 14.64
N MET A 361 29.85 13.51 14.17
CA MET A 361 31.06 13.65 14.98
C MET A 361 31.28 15.09 15.44
N HIS A 362 31.10 16.07 14.56
CA HIS A 362 31.17 17.48 14.94
C HIS A 362 30.09 17.84 15.95
N LEU A 363 28.84 17.43 15.73
CA LEU A 363 27.76 17.65 16.67
C LEU A 363 28.07 17.03 18.04
N ALA A 364 28.56 15.79 18.08
CA ALA A 364 28.93 15.11 19.33
C ALA A 364 30.08 15.79 20.07
N LEU A 365 31.13 16.21 19.36
CA LEU A 365 32.30 16.88 19.95
C LEU A 365 31.89 18.19 20.64
N TYR A 366 31.12 19.04 19.96
CA TYR A 366 30.76 20.35 20.48
C TYR A 366 29.54 20.34 21.42
N ALA A 367 28.80 19.24 21.51
CA ALA A 367 27.71 19.08 22.48
C ALA A 367 28.21 19.23 23.93
N PHE A 368 29.45 18.80 24.21
CA PHE A 368 30.07 18.94 25.52
C PHE A 368 30.30 20.39 25.94
N VAL A 369 30.51 21.30 24.98
CA VAL A 369 30.61 22.75 25.26
C VAL A 369 29.27 23.27 25.77
N GLY A 370 28.17 22.91 25.10
CA GLY A 370 26.81 23.25 25.53
C GLY A 370 26.46 22.68 26.91
N LEU A 371 26.82 21.42 27.17
CA LEU A 371 26.68 20.77 28.48
C LEU A 371 27.50 21.48 29.56
N GLY A 372 28.75 21.86 29.27
CA GLY A 372 29.63 22.55 30.20
C GLY A 372 29.08 23.92 30.62
N PHE A 373 28.62 24.72 29.66
CA PHE A 373 27.95 26.01 29.93
C PHE A 373 26.65 25.82 30.72
N TRP A 374 25.88 24.77 30.39
CA TRP A 374 24.67 24.46 31.14
C TRP A 374 24.98 24.09 32.61
N LEU A 375 25.96 23.22 32.84
CA LEU A 375 26.43 22.85 34.18
C LEU A 375 26.97 24.06 34.96
N TRP A 376 27.62 24.99 34.26
CA TRP A 376 28.15 26.23 34.83
C TRP A 376 27.04 27.20 35.29
N ASP A 377 25.95 27.27 34.52
CA ASP A 377 24.83 28.18 34.71
C ASP A 377 23.70 27.63 35.60
N LEU A 378 23.71 26.33 35.94
CA LEU A 378 22.72 25.65 36.79
C LEU A 378 22.37 26.38 38.11
N ARG A 379 23.23 27.28 38.60
CA ARG A 379 23.05 28.08 39.82
C ARG A 379 22.72 29.56 39.61
N GLY A 380 22.74 30.07 38.38
CA GLY A 380 22.44 31.46 38.09
C GLY A 380 20.97 31.77 38.36
N ARG A 381 20.67 32.77 39.22
CA ARG A 381 19.29 33.29 39.34
C ARG A 381 18.89 33.88 37.99
N GLY A 382 17.91 33.27 37.34
CA GLY A 382 17.45 33.58 36.00
C GLY A 382 17.47 32.31 35.16
N GLY A 383 16.29 31.74 34.93
CA GLY A 383 16.09 30.60 34.02
C GLY A 383 16.42 30.97 32.56
N PRO A 384 15.85 30.28 31.56
CA PRO A 384 16.23 30.42 30.16
C PRO A 384 15.72 31.76 29.57
N GLN A 385 16.31 32.88 29.98
CA GLN A 385 16.28 34.08 29.17
C GLN A 385 17.21 33.80 27.98
N GLY A 386 16.65 33.82 26.76
CA GLY A 386 17.24 33.32 25.51
C GLY A 386 18.58 33.95 25.07
N HIS A 387 19.24 34.71 25.94
CA HIS A 387 20.53 35.37 25.69
C HIS A 387 21.72 34.59 26.28
N ARG A 388 21.51 33.56 27.12
CA ARG A 388 22.61 32.76 27.71
C ARG A 388 23.07 31.53 26.90
N GLY A 389 22.28 31.08 25.92
CA GLY A 389 22.71 30.02 24.98
C GLY A 389 23.62 30.54 23.87
N MET A 390 23.57 31.84 23.56
CA MET A 390 24.40 32.47 22.54
C MET A 390 25.90 32.46 22.92
N PRO A 391 26.32 32.73 24.17
CA PRO A 391 27.69 32.51 24.62
C PRO A 391 28.19 31.07 24.40
N ALA A 392 27.38 30.06 24.68
CA ALA A 392 27.76 28.66 24.45
C ALA A 392 27.95 28.34 22.96
N ALA A 393 27.04 28.84 22.12
CA ALA A 393 27.13 28.71 20.66
C ALA A 393 28.34 29.46 20.09
N LEU A 394 28.57 30.70 20.50
CA LEU A 394 29.72 31.52 20.07
C LEU A 394 31.05 30.94 20.54
N ALA A 395 31.11 30.45 21.79
CA ALA A 395 32.31 29.80 22.31
C ALA A 395 32.64 28.53 21.52
N ALA A 396 31.64 27.68 21.24
CA ALA A 396 31.83 26.49 20.41
C ALA A 396 32.26 26.85 18.98
N ALA A 397 31.64 27.86 18.37
CA ALA A 397 32.00 28.36 17.04
C ALA A 397 33.44 28.87 17.00
N LEU A 398 33.87 29.62 18.01
CA LEU A 398 35.22 30.16 18.13
C LEU A 398 36.25 29.05 18.33
N ILE A 399 35.97 28.09 19.23
CA ILE A 399 36.83 26.92 19.44
C ILE A 399 36.99 26.14 18.13
N ALA A 400 35.87 25.86 17.44
CA ALA A 400 35.91 25.18 16.15
C ALA A 400 36.69 25.97 15.10
N LEU A 401 36.47 27.29 15.00
CA LEU A 401 37.21 28.14 14.08
C LEU A 401 38.73 28.09 14.34
N LEU A 402 39.16 28.17 15.60
CA LEU A 402 40.58 28.07 15.96
C LEU A 402 41.17 26.69 15.65
N LEU A 403 40.41 25.62 15.90
CA LEU A 403 40.81 24.25 15.58
C LEU A 403 40.86 23.97 14.07
N GLU A 404 39.99 24.60 13.28
CA GLU A 404 40.01 24.47 11.83
C GLU A 404 41.11 25.32 11.19
N LEU A 405 41.33 26.54 11.69
CA LEU A 405 42.43 27.39 11.23
C LEU A 405 43.80 26.78 11.54
N SER A 406 43.95 26.04 12.64
CA SER A 406 45.19 25.35 12.94
C SER A 406 45.52 24.24 11.94
N LYS A 407 44.53 23.68 11.23
CA LYS A 407 44.75 22.69 10.16
C LYS A 407 45.46 23.27 8.94
N LEU A 408 45.45 24.59 8.72
CA LEU A 408 46.24 25.22 7.66
C LEU A 408 47.74 24.97 7.84
N PHE A 409 48.18 24.84 9.09
CA PHE A 409 49.59 24.61 9.43
C PHE A 409 49.97 23.12 9.47
N LEU A 410 49.09 22.21 9.02
CA LEU A 410 49.29 20.77 9.09
C LEU A 410 49.21 20.11 7.70
N VAL A 411 50.21 19.30 7.36
CA VAL A 411 50.29 18.61 6.06
C VAL A 411 49.28 17.46 6.01
N GLY A 412 48.48 17.41 4.95
CA GLY A 412 47.56 16.30 4.67
C GLY A 412 46.17 16.41 5.30
N VAL A 413 45.90 17.49 6.03
CA VAL A 413 44.55 17.83 6.56
C VAL A 413 44.13 19.19 6.03
N ARG A 414 42.82 19.44 5.96
CA ARG A 414 42.24 20.69 5.45
C ARG A 414 41.23 21.29 6.44
N PRO A 415 41.13 22.62 6.53
CA PRO A 415 40.06 23.27 7.29
C PRO A 415 38.67 22.94 6.74
N ASP A 416 37.74 22.62 7.64
CA ASP A 416 36.33 22.41 7.34
C ASP A 416 35.52 23.67 7.70
N THR A 417 35.06 24.38 6.68
CA THR A 417 34.27 25.61 6.82
C THR A 417 32.90 25.41 7.46
N SER A 418 32.44 24.16 7.55
CA SER A 418 31.17 23.78 8.17
C SER A 418 31.29 23.67 9.69
N ALA A 419 32.48 23.37 10.21
CA ALA A 419 32.67 23.02 11.61
C ALA A 419 32.25 24.13 12.59
N PRO A 420 32.54 25.44 12.36
CA PRO A 420 32.08 26.50 13.26
C PRO A 420 30.55 26.61 13.36
N ILE A 421 29.85 26.37 12.25
CA ILE A 421 28.38 26.41 12.20
C ILE A 421 27.80 25.21 12.94
N LEU A 422 28.31 24.00 12.66
CA LEU A 422 27.90 22.78 13.34
C LEU A 422 28.18 22.85 14.85
N ALA A 423 29.30 23.43 15.24
CA ALA A 423 29.67 23.65 16.63
C ALA A 423 28.71 24.58 17.36
N ALA A 424 28.40 25.73 16.74
CA ALA A 424 27.44 26.71 17.28
C ALA A 424 26.06 26.09 17.48
N LEU A 425 25.57 25.37 16.46
CA LEU A 425 24.28 24.69 16.48
C LEU A 425 24.25 23.62 17.58
N SER A 426 25.25 22.76 17.65
CA SER A 426 25.30 21.69 18.65
C SER A 426 25.28 22.23 20.08
N ALA A 427 26.23 23.12 20.41
CA ALA A 427 26.35 23.65 21.76
C ALA A 427 25.11 24.44 22.18
N GLY A 428 24.56 25.26 21.26
CA GLY A 428 23.33 26.02 21.51
C GLY A 428 22.11 25.12 21.73
N MET A 429 21.94 24.07 20.90
CA MET A 429 20.83 23.12 21.02
C MET A 429 20.91 22.30 22.31
N VAL A 430 22.10 21.80 22.68
CA VAL A 430 22.30 21.04 23.92
C VAL A 430 22.03 21.92 25.14
N TYR A 431 22.58 23.14 25.17
CA TYR A 431 22.36 24.08 26.26
C TYR A 431 20.86 24.40 26.45
N ALA A 432 20.18 24.76 25.36
CA ALA A 432 18.75 25.09 25.38
C ALA A 432 17.88 23.88 25.75
N GLY A 433 18.21 22.70 25.20
CA GLY A 433 17.51 21.44 25.46
C GLY A 433 17.60 21.01 26.92
N LEU A 434 18.77 21.15 27.55
CA LEU A 434 18.96 20.80 28.95
C LEU A 434 18.22 21.77 29.90
N TRP A 435 18.18 23.08 29.60
CA TRP A 435 17.37 24.03 30.37
C TRP A 435 15.87 23.78 30.25
N TRP A 436 15.41 23.46 29.03
CA TRP A 436 14.04 23.03 28.79
C TRP A 436 13.68 21.77 29.59
N TRP A 437 14.65 20.89 29.80
CA TRP A 437 14.49 19.65 30.58
C TRP A 437 14.49 19.87 32.09
N VAL A 438 15.29 20.81 32.62
CA VAL A 438 15.56 20.92 34.07
C VAL A 438 14.81 22.06 34.79
N VAL A 439 14.33 23.12 34.12
CA VAL A 439 13.58 24.21 34.79
C VAL A 439 12.07 24.12 34.54
N PRO A 440 11.27 23.85 35.58
CA PRO A 440 9.83 24.04 35.53
C PRO A 440 9.43 25.52 35.36
N GLY A 441 8.70 25.86 34.30
CA GLY A 441 7.71 26.96 34.36
C GLY A 441 8.13 28.37 33.95
N ALA A 442 9.15 28.58 33.10
CA ALA A 442 9.52 29.95 32.69
C ALA A 442 8.55 30.64 31.69
N GLN A 443 7.46 30.00 31.26
CA GLN A 443 6.41 30.66 30.46
C GLN A 443 5.05 30.02 30.73
N THR A 444 4.33 30.50 31.75
CA THR A 444 2.85 30.54 31.83
C THR A 444 2.41 31.17 33.17
N GLU A 445 2.79 32.42 33.41
CA GLU A 445 1.88 33.33 34.10
C GLU A 445 0.90 33.85 33.04
N TYR A 446 -0.23 33.16 32.90
CA TYR A 446 -1.44 33.81 32.36
C TYR A 446 -2.42 33.86 33.53
N ALA A 447 -2.81 35.08 33.84
CA ALA A 447 -3.75 35.47 34.87
C ALA A 447 -4.94 34.49 34.97
N GLU A 448 -5.06 33.83 36.12
CA GLU A 448 -6.36 33.41 36.61
C GLU A 448 -7.06 34.67 37.12
N GLU A 449 -8.05 35.15 36.36
CA GLU A 449 -9.07 36.03 36.93
C GLU A 449 -9.82 35.25 38.04
N PRO A 450 -10.11 35.88 39.18
CA PRO A 450 -10.89 35.25 40.23
C PRO A 450 -12.33 35.11 39.75
N VAL A 451 -12.76 33.89 39.49
CA VAL A 451 -14.19 33.56 39.37
C VAL A 451 -14.81 33.74 40.76
N PRO A 452 -15.78 34.64 40.96
CA PRO A 452 -16.47 34.75 42.23
C PRO A 452 -17.48 33.61 42.38
N GLY A 453 -17.56 33.06 43.59
CA GLY A 453 -18.83 32.70 44.20
C GLY A 453 -19.43 31.35 43.82
N ASP A 454 -19.20 30.40 44.72
CA ASP A 454 -19.95 29.16 44.92
C ASP A 454 -21.45 29.43 45.15
N ALA A 455 -22.34 28.72 44.43
CA ALA A 455 -23.71 28.40 44.86
C ALA A 455 -24.36 27.37 43.92
N SER A 456 -24.16 26.08 44.20
CA SER A 456 -25.19 25.01 44.20
C SER A 456 -24.58 23.62 44.00
N ARG A 457 -24.17 22.99 45.10
CA ARG A 457 -24.30 21.54 45.25
C ARG A 457 -25.72 21.25 45.74
N PRO A 458 -26.37 20.19 45.23
CA PRO A 458 -26.27 18.94 45.98
C PRO A 458 -26.16 17.69 45.09
N GLY A 459 -25.67 16.60 45.69
CA GLY A 459 -25.99 15.25 45.23
C GLY A 459 -24.85 14.49 44.57
N THR A 460 -24.02 13.89 45.41
CA THR A 460 -23.32 12.64 45.10
C THR A 460 -24.29 11.62 44.50
N TRP A 461 -24.12 11.27 43.23
CA TRP A 461 -24.68 10.04 42.68
C TRP A 461 -23.58 8.99 42.59
N SER A 462 -23.62 8.13 43.60
CA SER A 462 -23.07 6.80 43.59
C SER A 462 -23.50 6.07 42.32
N VAL A 463 -22.54 5.50 41.60
CA VAL A 463 -22.82 4.52 40.54
C VAL A 463 -23.26 3.24 41.25
N GLY A 464 -24.54 3.21 41.61
CA GLY A 464 -25.23 2.00 42.01
C GLY A 464 -25.19 1.01 40.84
N ARG A 465 -24.66 -0.18 41.13
CA ARG A 465 -25.00 -1.40 40.39
C ARG A 465 -26.51 -1.60 40.56
N SER A 466 -27.31 -1.10 39.62
CA SER A 466 -28.66 -1.59 39.42
C SER A 466 -28.55 -2.87 38.60
N SER A 467 -28.78 -4.01 39.27
CA SER A 467 -29.30 -5.19 38.61
C SER A 467 -30.71 -4.83 38.11
N GLU A 468 -30.81 -4.31 36.90
CA GLU A 468 -32.09 -4.27 36.20
C GLU A 468 -32.43 -5.71 35.82
N ARG A 469 -33.39 -6.23 36.60
CA ARG A 469 -34.20 -7.39 36.31
C ARG A 469 -34.78 -7.19 34.91
N THR A 470 -34.49 -8.14 34.05
CA THR A 470 -35.14 -8.34 32.76
C THR A 470 -36.62 -8.61 32.98
N ASP A 471 -37.45 -7.58 32.90
CA ASP A 471 -38.84 -7.77 32.47
C ASP A 471 -38.80 -7.86 30.95
N GLU A 472 -38.93 -9.09 30.44
CA GLU A 472 -39.12 -9.37 29.02
C GLU A 472 -40.40 -8.65 28.55
N PRO A 473 -40.34 -7.75 27.56
CA PRO A 473 -41.55 -7.38 26.84
C PRO A 473 -42.00 -8.60 26.04
N GLU A 474 -43.25 -9.01 26.26
CA GLU A 474 -43.93 -10.05 25.50
C GLU A 474 -43.67 -9.89 23.98
N PRO A 475 -43.40 -11.00 23.25
CA PRO A 475 -43.28 -10.94 21.80
C PRO A 475 -44.65 -10.61 21.20
N VAL A 476 -44.82 -9.37 20.74
CA VAL A 476 -45.91 -9.00 19.84
C VAL A 476 -45.86 -9.96 18.63
N PRO A 477 -46.96 -10.64 18.27
CA PRO A 477 -46.95 -11.60 17.18
C PRO A 477 -46.55 -10.90 15.87
N ALA A 478 -45.49 -11.41 15.26
CA ALA A 478 -45.01 -11.00 13.95
C ALA A 478 -46.14 -11.15 12.92
N GLY A 479 -46.72 -10.02 12.49
CA GLY A 479 -47.65 -9.98 11.38
C GLY A 479 -47.03 -10.68 10.16
N GLY A 480 -47.77 -11.66 9.63
CA GLY A 480 -47.26 -12.66 8.70
C GLY A 480 -46.55 -12.09 7.45
N PRO A 481 -45.62 -12.85 6.88
CA PRO A 481 -44.80 -12.41 5.77
C PRO A 481 -45.64 -12.21 4.50
N ARG A 482 -45.20 -11.26 3.66
CA ARG A 482 -45.86 -10.93 2.39
C ARG A 482 -45.56 -12.02 1.35
N TRP A 483 -46.37 -13.08 1.36
CA TRP A 483 -46.32 -14.17 0.37
C TRP A 483 -46.26 -13.74 -1.12
N PRO A 484 -46.85 -12.61 -1.60
CA PRO A 484 -46.67 -12.21 -3.00
C PRO A 484 -45.22 -11.87 -3.38
N LEU A 485 -44.34 -11.57 -2.41
CA LEU A 485 -42.91 -11.29 -2.66
C LEU A 485 -42.06 -12.55 -2.83
N LEU A 486 -42.64 -13.76 -2.68
CA LEU A 486 -41.98 -15.02 -3.00
C LEU A 486 -42.11 -15.41 -4.48
N VAL A 487 -43.06 -14.82 -5.22
CA VAL A 487 -43.23 -15.08 -6.66
C VAL A 487 -41.97 -14.73 -7.47
N PRO A 488 -41.33 -13.55 -7.29
CA PRO A 488 -40.07 -13.24 -7.97
C PRO A 488 -38.94 -14.23 -7.64
N VAL A 489 -38.88 -14.73 -6.40
CA VAL A 489 -37.88 -15.71 -5.98
C VAL A 489 -38.10 -17.04 -6.71
N ALA A 490 -39.35 -17.49 -6.80
CA ALA A 490 -39.71 -18.69 -7.55
C ALA A 490 -39.38 -18.53 -9.04
N LEU A 491 -39.66 -17.36 -9.63
CA LEU A 491 -39.30 -17.07 -11.03
C LEU A 491 -37.79 -17.10 -11.26
N VAL A 492 -36.98 -16.55 -10.34
CA VAL A 492 -35.51 -16.63 -10.43
C VAL A 492 -35.04 -18.08 -10.33
N CYS A 493 -35.62 -18.90 -9.44
CA CYS A 493 -35.28 -20.32 -9.33
C CYS A 493 -35.70 -21.12 -10.58
N LEU A 494 -36.86 -20.81 -11.16
CA LEU A 494 -37.31 -21.41 -12.42
C LEU A 494 -36.40 -21.01 -13.58
N TYR A 495 -35.98 -19.73 -13.64
CA TYR A 495 -35.01 -19.29 -14.63
C TYR A 495 -33.67 -20.00 -14.46
N ALA A 496 -33.21 -20.23 -13.21
CA ALA A 496 -32.01 -21.00 -12.92
C ALA A 496 -32.07 -22.45 -13.44
N LEU A 497 -33.24 -23.07 -13.58
CA LEU A 497 -33.37 -24.40 -14.21
C LEU A 497 -32.99 -24.38 -15.70
N THR A 498 -33.13 -23.22 -16.36
CA THR A 498 -32.73 -23.03 -17.77
C THR A 498 -31.24 -22.71 -17.92
N TRP A 499 -30.48 -22.67 -16.82
CA TRP A 499 -29.07 -22.31 -16.86
C TRP A 499 -28.22 -23.36 -17.59
N PRO A 500 -27.28 -22.96 -18.47
CA PRO A 500 -26.58 -23.91 -19.36
C PRO A 500 -25.81 -25.00 -18.59
N VAL A 501 -25.25 -24.64 -17.43
CA VAL A 501 -24.43 -25.53 -16.61
C VAL A 501 -25.05 -25.70 -15.24
N ALA A 502 -25.28 -26.96 -14.86
CA ALA A 502 -25.74 -27.35 -13.54
C ALA A 502 -27.02 -26.63 -13.06
N GLY A 503 -27.94 -26.27 -13.96
CA GLY A 503 -29.14 -25.48 -13.64
C GLY A 503 -29.99 -26.03 -12.49
N VAL A 504 -30.17 -27.36 -12.41
CA VAL A 504 -30.88 -28.01 -11.29
C VAL A 504 -30.19 -27.74 -9.95
N TRP A 505 -28.87 -27.90 -9.89
CA TRP A 505 -28.09 -27.64 -8.67
C TRP A 505 -28.08 -26.17 -8.29
N LEU A 506 -28.02 -25.27 -9.29
CA LEU A 506 -28.12 -23.84 -9.08
C LEU A 506 -29.49 -23.47 -8.49
N ALA A 507 -30.59 -23.97 -9.07
CA ALA A 507 -31.93 -23.73 -8.58
C ALA A 507 -32.14 -24.28 -7.16
N MET A 508 -31.66 -25.50 -6.87
CA MET A 508 -31.70 -26.08 -5.52
C MET A 508 -30.91 -25.24 -4.52
N GLY A 509 -29.70 -24.79 -4.88
CA GLY A 509 -28.86 -23.93 -4.05
C GLY A 509 -29.51 -22.57 -3.76
N LEU A 510 -30.12 -21.95 -4.77
CA LEU A 510 -30.86 -20.69 -4.63
C LEU A 510 -32.12 -20.86 -3.77
N ALA A 511 -32.85 -21.96 -3.91
CA ALA A 511 -34.01 -22.26 -3.07
C ALA A 511 -33.62 -22.50 -1.61
N LEU A 512 -32.54 -23.24 -1.35
CA LEU A 512 -31.98 -23.42 0.00
C LEU A 512 -31.53 -22.08 0.59
N TYR A 513 -30.84 -21.26 -0.20
CA TYR A 513 -30.42 -19.94 0.22
C TYR A 513 -31.60 -19.01 0.53
N ALA A 514 -32.67 -19.04 -0.29
CA ALA A 514 -33.90 -18.33 -0.01
C ALA A 514 -34.54 -18.78 1.31
N ALA A 515 -34.59 -20.09 1.57
CA ALA A 515 -35.10 -20.62 2.84
C ALA A 515 -34.26 -20.16 4.06
N LEU A 516 -32.93 -20.09 3.90
CA LEU A 516 -32.05 -19.55 4.93
C LEU A 516 -32.31 -18.06 5.19
N LEU A 517 -32.45 -17.25 4.14
CA LEU A 517 -32.76 -15.83 4.27
C LEU A 517 -34.15 -15.56 4.82
N TRP A 518 -35.11 -16.44 4.55
CA TRP A 518 -36.44 -16.40 5.16
C TRP A 518 -36.38 -16.53 6.67
N ARG A 519 -35.53 -17.45 7.16
CA ARG A 519 -35.37 -17.69 8.59
C ARG A 519 -34.44 -16.68 9.27
N TRP A 520 -33.40 -16.26 8.57
CA TRP A 520 -32.31 -15.42 9.07
C TRP A 520 -31.86 -14.42 8.00
N PRO A 521 -32.53 -13.27 7.87
CA PRO A 521 -32.24 -12.31 6.81
C PRO A 521 -30.77 -11.86 6.83
N HIS A 522 -30.14 -11.64 8.00
CA HIS A 522 -28.73 -11.26 8.14
C HIS A 522 -27.70 -12.22 7.51
N VAL A 523 -28.08 -13.44 7.10
CA VAL A 523 -27.17 -14.40 6.46
C VAL A 523 -26.64 -13.90 5.12
N TRP A 524 -27.34 -12.98 4.44
CA TRP A 524 -26.86 -12.40 3.19
C TRP A 524 -25.46 -11.80 3.32
N ALA A 525 -25.19 -11.12 4.44
CA ALA A 525 -23.91 -10.46 4.69
C ALA A 525 -22.77 -11.47 4.87
N LEU A 526 -23.07 -12.74 5.16
CA LEU A 526 -22.09 -13.83 5.17
C LEU A 526 -21.91 -14.43 3.77
N VAL A 527 -23.02 -14.76 3.10
CA VAL A 527 -23.03 -15.55 1.85
C VAL A 527 -22.57 -14.73 0.64
N VAL A 528 -23.02 -13.49 0.50
CA VAL A 528 -22.67 -12.64 -0.64
C VAL A 528 -21.15 -12.45 -0.79
N PRO A 529 -20.41 -11.99 0.24
CA PRO A 529 -18.95 -11.86 0.12
C PRO A 529 -18.21 -13.21 0.00
N ALA A 530 -18.77 -14.29 0.58
CA ALA A 530 -18.18 -15.63 0.48
C ALA A 530 -18.32 -16.24 -0.91
N ALA A 531 -19.47 -16.02 -1.57
CA ALA A 531 -19.78 -16.55 -2.89
C ALA A 531 -19.08 -15.76 -4.01
N LEU A 532 -18.75 -14.48 -3.79
CA LEU A 532 -18.23 -13.56 -4.80
C LEU A 532 -17.02 -14.10 -5.61
N PRO A 533 -15.94 -14.61 -4.98
CA PRO A 533 -14.78 -15.11 -5.72
C PRO A 533 -14.92 -16.56 -6.21
N VAL A 534 -15.95 -17.30 -5.77
CA VAL A 534 -16.08 -18.75 -6.06
C VAL A 534 -17.23 -19.08 -7.01
N LEU A 535 -18.28 -18.26 -7.06
CA LEU A 535 -19.46 -18.50 -7.90
C LEU A 535 -19.34 -17.73 -9.21
N PHE A 536 -18.34 -18.03 -10.04
CA PHE A 536 -18.12 -17.33 -11.32
C PHE A 536 -17.92 -18.33 -12.47
N LEU A 537 -19.02 -18.93 -12.93
CA LEU A 537 -18.97 -20.06 -13.86
C LEU A 537 -19.16 -19.66 -15.32
N ALA A 538 -19.05 -18.38 -15.66
CA ALA A 538 -19.12 -17.88 -17.03
C ALA A 538 -18.20 -18.61 -18.03
N PRO A 539 -16.97 -19.07 -17.70
CA PRO A 539 -16.15 -19.88 -18.62
C PRO A 539 -16.71 -21.28 -18.91
N TRP A 540 -17.75 -21.72 -18.19
CA TRP A 540 -18.47 -22.96 -18.43
C TRP A 540 -19.85 -22.70 -19.04
N SER A 541 -20.55 -21.65 -18.59
CA SER A 541 -21.91 -21.33 -19.03
C SER A 541 -21.96 -20.50 -20.31
N GLY A 542 -20.91 -19.73 -20.63
CA GLY A 542 -20.86 -18.81 -21.77
C GLY A 542 -21.55 -17.46 -21.51
N ARG A 543 -22.10 -17.24 -20.29
CA ARG A 543 -22.87 -16.03 -19.95
C ARG A 543 -22.01 -15.01 -19.21
N LEU A 544 -21.60 -13.93 -19.91
CA LEU A 544 -20.72 -12.88 -19.36
C LEU A 544 -21.47 -11.71 -18.71
N PHE A 545 -22.68 -11.39 -19.19
CA PHE A 545 -23.41 -10.19 -18.76
C PHE A 545 -24.31 -10.42 -17.55
N LEU A 546 -24.98 -11.58 -17.53
CA LEU A 546 -25.80 -12.05 -16.42
C LEU A 546 -25.24 -13.41 -16.00
N ASP A 547 -24.76 -13.51 -14.77
CA ASP A 547 -24.08 -14.70 -14.27
C ASP A 547 -24.80 -15.33 -13.07
N GLU A 548 -24.25 -16.44 -12.56
CA GLU A 548 -24.86 -17.19 -11.44
C GLU A 548 -24.92 -16.36 -10.14
N PHE A 549 -23.99 -15.41 -9.98
CA PHE A 549 -23.92 -14.55 -8.82
C PHE A 549 -24.97 -13.44 -8.87
N ASP A 550 -25.32 -12.93 -10.05
CA ASP A 550 -26.46 -12.02 -10.22
C ASP A 550 -27.78 -12.66 -9.76
N LEU A 551 -27.98 -13.96 -10.03
CA LEU A 551 -29.16 -14.69 -9.55
C LEU A 551 -29.18 -14.80 -8.02
N LEU A 552 -28.02 -15.02 -7.39
CA LEU A 552 -27.87 -15.02 -5.93
C LEU A 552 -28.19 -13.64 -5.34
N LEU A 553 -27.74 -12.55 -5.98
CA LEU A 553 -28.05 -11.19 -5.57
C LEU A 553 -29.55 -10.87 -5.73
N ALA A 554 -30.17 -11.31 -6.82
CA ALA A 554 -31.61 -11.16 -7.03
C ALA A 554 -32.42 -11.85 -5.93
N VAL A 555 -32.11 -13.11 -5.61
CA VAL A 555 -32.72 -13.84 -4.48
C VAL A 555 -32.49 -13.08 -3.17
N THR A 556 -31.27 -12.58 -2.93
CA THR A 556 -30.95 -11.80 -1.74
C THR A 556 -31.87 -10.58 -1.60
N VAL A 557 -32.00 -9.79 -2.67
CA VAL A 557 -32.82 -8.58 -2.68
C VAL A 557 -34.29 -8.89 -2.49
N PHE A 558 -34.85 -9.84 -3.23
CA PHE A 558 -36.27 -10.20 -3.10
C PHE A 558 -36.60 -10.74 -1.70
N MET A 559 -35.72 -11.57 -1.12
CA MET A 559 -35.91 -12.09 0.23
C MET A 559 -35.79 -11.01 1.31
N LEU A 560 -34.85 -10.07 1.19
CA LEU A 560 -34.78 -8.92 2.10
C LEU A 560 -35.99 -8.00 1.95
N LEU A 561 -36.51 -7.83 0.73
CA LEU A 561 -37.74 -7.06 0.49
C LEU A 561 -38.98 -7.71 1.10
N ALA A 562 -39.00 -9.04 1.25
CA ALA A 562 -40.08 -9.76 1.93
C ALA A 562 -40.14 -9.47 3.45
N HIS A 563 -39.03 -9.02 4.04
CA HIS A 563 -38.95 -8.63 5.45
C HIS A 563 -39.31 -7.14 5.65
N ARG A 564 -39.90 -6.81 6.80
CA ARG A 564 -40.18 -5.42 7.17
C ARG A 564 -38.89 -4.71 7.62
N PRO A 565 -38.71 -3.43 7.27
CA PRO A 565 -37.63 -2.64 7.82
C PRO A 565 -37.86 -2.43 9.31
N ASP A 566 -36.78 -2.49 10.08
CA ASP A 566 -36.80 -2.12 11.49
C ASP A 566 -36.11 -0.75 11.66
N ASP A 567 -36.82 0.18 12.30
CA ASP A 567 -36.37 1.54 12.50
C ASP A 567 -35.12 1.61 13.38
N GLN A 568 -34.96 0.66 14.32
CA GLN A 568 -33.77 0.57 15.16
C GLN A 568 -32.50 0.23 14.36
N HIS A 569 -32.69 -0.37 13.18
CA HIS A 569 -31.67 -0.85 12.26
C HIS A 569 -31.40 0.13 11.10
N ARG A 570 -32.02 1.32 11.10
CA ARG A 570 -31.79 2.33 10.06
C ARG A 570 -30.37 2.90 10.13
N VAL A 571 -29.76 2.98 8.96
CA VAL A 571 -28.41 3.52 8.76
C VAL A 571 -28.46 4.77 7.88
N MET A 572 -27.54 5.70 8.14
CA MET A 572 -27.41 6.94 7.38
C MET A 572 -25.95 7.18 7.01
N LEU A 573 -25.74 7.71 5.82
CA LEU A 573 -24.45 8.20 5.36
C LEU A 573 -24.27 9.67 5.76
N HIS A 574 -23.01 10.09 5.87
CA HIS A 574 -22.69 11.49 6.09
C HIS A 574 -23.14 12.35 4.90
N ARG A 575 -23.71 13.54 5.13
CA ARG A 575 -24.28 14.39 4.06
C ARG A 575 -23.31 14.63 2.89
N GLY A 576 -22.06 14.98 3.18
CA GLY A 576 -21.06 15.19 2.13
C GLY A 576 -20.76 13.92 1.32
N PHE A 577 -20.78 12.77 1.99
CA PHE A 577 -20.61 11.47 1.34
C PHE A 577 -21.81 11.13 0.46
N THR A 578 -23.03 11.35 0.94
CA THR A 578 -24.27 11.14 0.17
C THR A 578 -24.31 12.00 -1.08
N TRP A 579 -23.90 13.28 -1.01
CA TRP A 579 -23.82 14.15 -2.18
C TRP A 579 -22.77 13.67 -3.19
N ALA A 580 -21.60 13.25 -2.73
CA ALA A 580 -20.56 12.70 -3.62
C ALA A 580 -21.02 11.40 -4.30
N LEU A 581 -21.66 10.49 -3.55
CA LEU A 581 -22.26 9.28 -4.10
C LEU A 581 -23.39 9.61 -5.09
N GLY A 582 -24.24 10.57 -4.75
CA GLY A 582 -25.33 11.03 -5.62
C GLY A 582 -24.80 11.62 -6.92
N LEU A 583 -23.75 12.44 -6.87
CA LEU A 583 -23.07 12.98 -8.05
C LEU A 583 -22.50 11.87 -8.93
N PHE A 584 -21.76 10.92 -8.33
CA PHE A 584 -21.16 9.80 -9.05
C PHE A 584 -22.23 8.85 -9.66
N ALA A 585 -23.29 8.54 -8.92
CA ALA A 585 -24.37 7.70 -9.42
C ALA A 585 -25.18 8.42 -10.51
N ALA A 586 -25.44 9.72 -10.35
CA ALA A 586 -26.13 10.51 -11.37
C ALA A 586 -25.30 10.64 -12.65
N SER A 587 -24.00 10.89 -12.57
CA SER A 587 -23.13 10.91 -13.76
C SER A 587 -23.10 9.57 -14.47
N MET A 588 -23.04 8.46 -13.71
CA MET A 588 -23.14 7.10 -14.26
C MET A 588 -24.45 6.89 -15.02
N VAL A 589 -25.60 7.25 -14.42
CA VAL A 589 -26.92 7.09 -15.03
C VAL A 589 -27.08 7.95 -16.28
N VAL A 590 -26.67 9.22 -16.22
CA VAL A 590 -26.76 10.14 -17.36
C VAL A 590 -25.85 9.67 -18.50
N SER A 591 -24.60 9.28 -18.19
CA SER A 591 -23.66 8.77 -19.19
C SER A 591 -24.15 7.47 -19.84
N LEU A 592 -24.62 6.53 -19.03
CA LEU A 592 -25.22 5.29 -19.51
C LEU A 592 -26.45 5.56 -20.40
N GLY A 593 -27.31 6.48 -19.98
CA GLY A 593 -28.47 6.90 -20.76
C GLY A 593 -28.08 7.53 -22.10
N ALA A 594 -27.03 8.36 -22.12
CA ALA A 594 -26.50 8.95 -23.33
C ALA A 594 -25.90 7.89 -24.28
N ALA A 595 -25.16 6.92 -23.74
CA ALA A 595 -24.55 5.84 -24.53
C ALA A 595 -25.55 4.83 -25.08
N LEU A 596 -26.69 4.66 -24.39
CA LEU A 596 -27.80 3.82 -24.84
C LEU A 596 -28.86 4.61 -25.63
N TRP A 597 -28.60 5.85 -26.05
CA TRP A 597 -29.57 6.64 -26.82
C TRP A 597 -29.16 6.78 -28.29
N PRO A 598 -30.02 6.39 -29.26
CA PRO A 598 -31.31 5.69 -29.09
C PRO A 598 -31.12 4.26 -28.59
N LEU A 599 -32.17 3.69 -27.97
CA LEU A 599 -32.10 2.36 -27.36
C LEU A 599 -31.63 1.31 -28.37
N PRO A 600 -30.46 0.67 -28.17
CA PRO A 600 -29.95 -0.34 -29.09
C PRO A 600 -30.89 -1.54 -29.17
N SER A 601 -30.95 -2.21 -30.32
CA SER A 601 -31.73 -3.45 -30.45
C SER A 601 -31.05 -4.59 -29.69
N VAL A 602 -31.85 -5.54 -29.17
CA VAL A 602 -31.34 -6.76 -28.56
C VAL A 602 -31.15 -7.81 -29.66
N THR A 603 -29.92 -7.95 -30.14
CA THR A 603 -29.52 -8.91 -31.17
C THR A 603 -28.85 -10.15 -30.55
N LEU A 604 -28.53 -11.15 -31.38
CA LEU A 604 -27.79 -12.35 -30.95
C LEU A 604 -26.44 -12.05 -30.28
N ASN A 605 -25.83 -10.90 -30.58
CA ASN A 605 -24.51 -10.50 -30.07
C ASN A 605 -24.59 -9.52 -28.89
N ALA A 606 -25.80 -9.11 -28.47
CA ALA A 606 -25.99 -8.06 -27.47
C ALA A 606 -25.28 -8.32 -26.13
N PHE A 607 -25.14 -9.58 -25.73
CA PHE A 607 -24.61 -9.97 -24.41
C PHE A 607 -23.39 -10.90 -24.50
N VAL A 608 -22.67 -10.85 -25.61
CA VAL A 608 -21.63 -11.83 -25.96
C VAL A 608 -20.22 -11.28 -25.85
N ASP A 609 -20.03 -10.01 -26.21
CA ASP A 609 -18.73 -9.34 -26.20
C ASP A 609 -18.78 -7.96 -25.52
N TYR A 610 -17.64 -7.30 -25.51
CA TYR A 610 -17.42 -6.04 -24.79
C TYR A 610 -17.50 -4.78 -25.66
N THR A 611 -17.73 -4.94 -26.95
CA THR A 611 -17.94 -3.83 -27.89
C THR A 611 -19.44 -3.52 -28.03
N SER A 612 -20.31 -4.44 -27.63
CA SER A 612 -21.75 -4.21 -27.47
C SER A 612 -22.07 -2.98 -26.59
N PRO A 613 -22.98 -2.08 -27.02
CA PRO A 613 -23.45 -0.95 -26.19
C PRO A 613 -24.06 -1.37 -24.85
N TRP A 614 -24.62 -2.59 -24.78
CA TRP A 614 -25.18 -3.13 -23.55
C TRP A 614 -24.13 -3.37 -22.46
N ASN A 615 -22.83 -3.34 -22.80
CA ASN A 615 -21.73 -3.52 -21.86
C ASN A 615 -21.76 -2.48 -20.74
N GLY A 616 -22.30 -1.28 -20.99
CA GLY A 616 -22.50 -0.28 -19.96
C GLY A 616 -23.42 -0.72 -18.83
N LEU A 617 -24.45 -1.52 -19.10
CA LEU A 617 -25.28 -2.11 -18.04
C LEU A 617 -24.49 -3.13 -17.22
N ARG A 618 -23.63 -3.93 -17.87
CA ARG A 618 -22.77 -4.90 -17.20
C ARG A 618 -21.87 -4.19 -16.18
N VAL A 619 -21.22 -3.09 -16.55
CA VAL A 619 -20.34 -2.33 -15.65
C VAL A 619 -21.15 -1.62 -14.57
N ALA A 620 -22.26 -0.95 -14.93
CA ALA A 620 -23.07 -0.17 -13.99
C ALA A 620 -23.77 -1.02 -12.92
N LYS A 621 -24.09 -2.30 -13.20
CA LYS A 621 -24.81 -3.16 -12.25
C LYS A 621 -24.07 -3.37 -10.92
N GLY A 622 -22.73 -3.31 -10.92
CA GLY A 622 -21.94 -3.46 -9.70
C GLY A 622 -22.27 -2.40 -8.64
N LEU A 623 -22.30 -1.12 -9.06
CA LEU A 623 -22.69 -0.01 -8.20
C LEU A 623 -24.16 -0.12 -7.80
N ALA A 624 -25.04 -0.48 -8.75
CA ALA A 624 -26.47 -0.62 -8.49
C ALA A 624 -26.76 -1.68 -7.41
N TRP A 625 -26.16 -2.87 -7.52
CA TRP A 625 -26.28 -3.91 -6.50
C TRP A 625 -25.77 -3.46 -5.14
N ALA A 626 -24.65 -2.73 -5.07
CA ALA A 626 -24.09 -2.23 -3.83
C ALA A 626 -25.05 -1.25 -3.13
N ILE A 627 -25.62 -0.31 -3.90
CA ILE A 627 -26.60 0.66 -3.39
C ILE A 627 -27.87 -0.05 -2.91
N VAL A 628 -28.41 -0.99 -3.69
CA VAL A 628 -29.62 -1.74 -3.31
C VAL A 628 -29.39 -2.53 -2.02
N LEU A 629 -28.29 -3.27 -1.90
CA LEU A 629 -27.97 -4.01 -0.68
C LEU A 629 -27.80 -3.08 0.54
N TYR A 630 -27.14 -1.93 0.35
CA TYR A 630 -27.02 -0.90 1.39
C TYR A 630 -28.39 -0.40 1.87
N LEU A 631 -29.31 -0.09 0.94
CA LEU A 631 -30.66 0.38 1.28
C LEU A 631 -31.49 -0.67 2.02
N LEU A 632 -31.17 -1.96 1.84
CA LEU A 632 -31.88 -3.08 2.49
C LEU A 632 -31.25 -3.52 3.81
N VAL A 633 -30.17 -2.88 4.28
CA VAL A 633 -29.51 -3.20 5.56
C VAL A 633 -30.50 -3.22 6.73
N SER A 634 -31.43 -2.26 6.79
CA SER A 634 -32.44 -2.16 7.87
C SER A 634 -33.41 -3.34 7.92
N ARG A 635 -33.45 -4.17 6.87
CA ARG A 635 -34.27 -5.40 6.78
C ARG A 635 -33.51 -6.66 7.14
N SER A 636 -32.25 -6.53 7.54
CA SER A 636 -31.38 -7.66 7.90
C SER A 636 -31.68 -8.23 9.28
N GLY A 637 -32.45 -7.54 10.13
CA GLY A 637 -32.75 -7.98 11.50
C GLY A 637 -31.56 -7.98 12.45
N MET A 638 -30.49 -7.23 12.13
CA MET A 638 -29.27 -7.15 12.95
C MET A 638 -28.65 -5.76 12.86
N LEU A 639 -28.20 -5.22 13.99
CA LEU A 639 -27.52 -3.91 14.06
C LEU A 639 -26.26 -3.92 13.19
N LEU A 640 -25.99 -2.82 12.48
CA LEU A 640 -24.90 -2.72 11.51
C LEU A 640 -23.53 -3.18 12.08
N PRO A 641 -23.08 -2.77 13.29
CA PRO A 641 -21.81 -3.26 13.84
C PRO A 641 -21.81 -4.78 14.04
N ALA A 642 -22.90 -5.34 14.56
CA ALA A 642 -23.03 -6.78 14.78
C ALA A 642 -23.12 -7.55 13.44
N LEU A 643 -23.80 -6.98 12.44
CA LEU A 643 -23.88 -7.54 11.08
C LEU A 643 -22.49 -7.61 10.45
N LEU A 644 -21.69 -6.54 10.61
CA LEU A 644 -20.32 -6.50 10.11
C LEU A 644 -19.43 -7.53 10.81
N GLU A 645 -19.39 -7.52 12.14
CA GLU A 645 -18.51 -8.39 12.93
C GLU A 645 -18.88 -9.87 12.83
N ARG A 646 -20.17 -10.20 12.89
CA ARG A 646 -20.64 -11.59 13.01
C ARG A 646 -20.94 -12.25 11.67
N ARG A 647 -21.14 -11.48 10.59
CA ARG A 647 -21.53 -12.00 9.28
C ARG A 647 -20.61 -11.53 8.17
N PHE A 648 -20.43 -10.23 7.99
CA PHE A 648 -19.64 -9.68 6.88
C PHE A 648 -18.16 -10.07 6.93
N LEU A 649 -17.48 -9.87 8.07
CA LEU A 649 -16.07 -10.21 8.24
C LEU A 649 -15.80 -11.72 8.06
N PRO A 650 -16.56 -12.62 8.70
CA PRO A 650 -16.46 -14.05 8.42
C PRO A 650 -16.74 -14.38 6.95
N GLY A 651 -17.69 -13.69 6.30
CA GLY A 651 -18.02 -13.90 4.90
C GLY A 651 -16.88 -13.53 3.95
N MET A 652 -16.24 -12.37 4.19
CA MET A 652 -15.01 -11.97 3.50
C MET A 652 -13.88 -12.98 3.73
N THR A 653 -13.74 -13.48 4.96
CA THR A 653 -12.71 -14.48 5.31
C THR A 653 -12.97 -15.84 4.65
N LEU A 654 -14.23 -16.27 4.58
CA LEU A 654 -14.64 -17.49 3.88
C LEU A 654 -14.44 -17.37 2.37
N GLY A 655 -14.75 -16.22 1.78
CA GLY A 655 -14.47 -15.95 0.37
C GLY A 655 -12.96 -15.98 0.08
N LEU A 656 -12.14 -15.36 0.96
CA LEU A 656 -10.69 -15.43 0.87
C LEU A 656 -10.17 -16.87 1.00
N ALA A 657 -10.68 -17.65 1.96
CA ALA A 657 -10.30 -19.04 2.13
C ALA A 657 -10.69 -19.90 0.91
N GLY A 658 -11.87 -19.68 0.34
CA GLY A 658 -12.33 -20.33 -0.89
C GLY A 658 -11.43 -20.01 -2.08
N LEU A 659 -11.12 -18.72 -2.29
CA LEU A 659 -10.18 -18.31 -3.32
C LEU A 659 -8.78 -18.91 -3.09
N ALA A 660 -8.26 -18.84 -1.87
CA ALA A 660 -6.96 -19.40 -1.52
C ALA A 660 -6.89 -20.90 -1.82
N ALA A 661 -7.94 -21.66 -1.48
CA ALA A 661 -8.02 -23.08 -1.81
C ALA A 661 -7.99 -23.32 -3.33
N ILE A 662 -8.73 -22.53 -4.11
CA ILE A 662 -8.72 -22.60 -5.58
C ILE A 662 -7.33 -22.27 -6.13
N LEU A 663 -6.66 -21.23 -5.63
CA LEU A 663 -5.33 -20.82 -6.11
C LEU A 663 -4.26 -21.86 -5.80
N LEU A 664 -4.31 -22.47 -4.61
CA LEU A 664 -3.43 -23.58 -4.25
C LEU A 664 -3.70 -24.80 -5.14
N TRP A 665 -4.97 -25.15 -5.35
CA TRP A 665 -5.36 -26.22 -6.25
C TRP A 665 -4.89 -25.97 -7.69
N GLU A 666 -5.11 -24.76 -8.23
CA GLU A 666 -4.67 -24.36 -9.56
C GLU A 666 -3.15 -24.48 -9.69
N ARG A 667 -2.39 -23.94 -8.73
CA ARG A 667 -0.92 -24.02 -8.73
C ARG A 667 -0.42 -25.45 -8.65
N THR A 668 -1.00 -26.29 -7.79
CA THR A 668 -0.64 -27.72 -7.71
C THR A 668 -0.94 -28.48 -9.00
N THR A 669 -2.04 -28.14 -9.67
CA THR A 669 -2.52 -28.85 -10.88
C THR A 669 -1.75 -28.46 -12.14
N TYR A 670 -1.37 -27.19 -12.28
CA TYR A 670 -0.80 -26.64 -13.51
C TYR A 670 0.75 -26.54 -13.44
N PRO A 671 1.36 -25.47 -12.86
CA PRO A 671 2.83 -25.32 -12.85
C PRO A 671 3.56 -26.07 -11.72
N GLY A 672 2.86 -26.50 -10.66
CA GLY A 672 3.43 -26.96 -9.39
C GLY A 672 3.47 -25.85 -8.32
N LEU A 673 3.34 -26.20 -7.04
CA LEU A 673 3.20 -25.23 -5.93
C LEU A 673 4.46 -24.40 -5.68
N PHE A 674 5.65 -24.99 -5.83
CA PHE A 674 6.93 -24.32 -5.56
C PHE A 674 7.70 -23.96 -6.83
N ASN A 675 7.06 -24.03 -8.00
CA ASN A 675 7.66 -23.64 -9.26
C ASN A 675 7.45 -22.14 -9.49
N PHE A 676 8.45 -21.31 -9.23
CA PHE A 676 8.40 -19.85 -9.39
C PHE A 676 8.93 -19.35 -10.75
N ASP A 677 9.50 -20.24 -11.56
CA ASP A 677 10.13 -19.88 -12.83
C ASP A 677 9.22 -20.00 -14.05
N SER A 678 8.07 -20.69 -13.92
CA SER A 678 7.19 -21.02 -15.06
C SER A 678 6.53 -19.82 -15.74
N GLY A 679 6.52 -18.64 -15.11
CA GLY A 679 5.78 -17.46 -15.58
C GLY A 679 4.25 -17.63 -15.58
N TYR A 680 3.72 -18.75 -15.07
CA TYR A 680 2.28 -19.01 -15.01
C TYR A 680 1.58 -18.05 -14.04
N ARG A 681 0.66 -17.24 -14.56
CA ARG A 681 -0.16 -16.32 -13.76
C ARG A 681 -1.47 -17.01 -13.40
N VAL A 682 -1.76 -17.07 -12.10
CA VAL A 682 -2.99 -17.68 -11.59
C VAL A 682 -4.22 -16.91 -12.07
N THR A 683 -5.32 -17.64 -12.27
CA THR A 683 -6.59 -17.08 -12.76
C THR A 683 -7.74 -17.24 -11.76
N GLY A 684 -7.63 -18.18 -10.82
CA GLY A 684 -8.73 -18.55 -9.92
C GLY A 684 -9.99 -18.91 -10.72
N LEU A 685 -11.16 -18.68 -10.13
CA LEU A 685 -12.43 -18.78 -10.85
C LEU A 685 -12.86 -17.44 -11.49
N PHE A 686 -12.03 -16.40 -11.45
CA PHE A 686 -12.42 -15.09 -11.99
C PHE A 686 -12.55 -15.13 -13.50
N ALA A 687 -13.78 -15.19 -14.01
CA ALA A 687 -14.03 -15.28 -15.45
C ALA A 687 -13.46 -14.09 -16.21
N ASP A 688 -13.42 -12.90 -15.61
CA ASP A 688 -12.81 -11.69 -16.20
C ASP A 688 -11.35 -11.92 -16.64
N MET A 689 -10.67 -12.94 -16.09
CA MET A 689 -9.32 -13.34 -16.50
C MET A 689 -9.23 -13.97 -17.90
N HIS A 690 -10.35 -14.20 -18.61
CA HIS A 690 -10.34 -14.68 -20.01
C HIS A 690 -9.67 -13.68 -20.98
N VAL A 691 -9.77 -12.38 -20.71
CA VAL A 691 -8.93 -11.34 -21.32
C VAL A 691 -7.72 -11.00 -20.44
N GLY A 692 -7.74 -11.39 -19.16
CA GLY A 692 -6.75 -11.10 -18.12
C GLY A 692 -7.08 -9.81 -17.36
N GLY A 693 -6.27 -9.39 -16.40
CA GLY A 693 -6.48 -8.14 -15.64
C GLY A 693 -6.18 -8.26 -14.15
N PRO A 694 -6.51 -7.24 -13.36
CA PRO A 694 -6.11 -7.17 -11.95
C PRO A 694 -7.10 -7.82 -10.98
N SER A 695 -8.04 -8.65 -11.46
CA SER A 695 -9.23 -9.00 -10.68
C SER A 695 -8.93 -9.78 -9.40
N ILE A 696 -7.92 -10.66 -9.45
CA ILE A 696 -7.55 -11.52 -8.31
C ILE A 696 -6.84 -10.69 -7.25
N GLU A 697 -5.79 -9.94 -7.63
CA GLU A 697 -5.07 -9.10 -6.69
C GLU A 697 -5.96 -8.02 -6.08
N ALA A 698 -6.89 -7.44 -6.85
CA ALA A 698 -7.87 -6.49 -6.33
C ALA A 698 -8.78 -7.12 -5.27
N TYR A 699 -9.31 -8.32 -5.50
CA TYR A 699 -10.08 -9.04 -4.48
C TYR A 699 -9.24 -9.38 -3.25
N LEU A 700 -8.03 -9.92 -3.44
CA LEU A 700 -7.13 -10.29 -2.34
C LEU A 700 -6.81 -9.09 -1.45
N LEU A 701 -6.48 -7.93 -2.03
CA LEU A 701 -6.23 -6.69 -1.28
C LEU A 701 -7.48 -6.19 -0.55
N MET A 702 -8.67 -6.39 -1.12
CA MET A 702 -9.91 -6.04 -0.44
C MET A 702 -10.22 -6.99 0.73
N ALA A 703 -9.85 -8.27 0.65
CA ALA A 703 -10.25 -9.31 1.60
C ALA A 703 -9.23 -9.59 2.72
N LEU A 704 -7.92 -9.54 2.43
CA LEU A 704 -6.83 -9.84 3.40
C LEU A 704 -6.96 -9.06 4.72
N PRO A 705 -7.25 -7.74 4.74
CA PRO A 705 -7.42 -6.99 5.97
C PRO A 705 -8.52 -7.56 6.88
N PHE A 706 -9.64 -8.00 6.31
CA PHE A 706 -10.79 -8.48 7.07
C PHE A 706 -10.52 -9.83 7.75
N ALA A 707 -9.70 -10.70 7.16
CA ALA A 707 -9.29 -11.95 7.81
C ALA A 707 -8.44 -11.70 9.06
N LEU A 708 -7.55 -10.70 9.00
CA LEU A 708 -6.76 -10.29 10.17
C LEU A 708 -7.63 -9.69 11.26
N ILE A 709 -8.52 -8.74 10.90
CA ILE A 709 -9.44 -8.11 11.86
C ILE A 709 -10.39 -9.14 12.47
N TRP A 710 -10.87 -10.11 11.69
CA TRP A 710 -11.69 -11.21 12.18
C TRP A 710 -10.94 -12.06 13.22
N ALA A 711 -9.68 -12.42 12.96
CA ALA A 711 -8.86 -13.20 13.89
C ALA A 711 -8.68 -12.48 15.24
N VAL A 712 -8.41 -11.18 15.21
CA VAL A 712 -8.32 -10.34 16.42
C VAL A 712 -9.65 -10.30 17.17
N GLY A 713 -10.77 -10.09 16.45
CA GLY A 713 -12.11 -9.99 17.03
C GLY A 713 -12.62 -11.29 17.69
N MET A 714 -12.17 -12.45 17.21
CA MET A 714 -12.60 -13.76 17.75
C MET A 714 -12.02 -14.09 19.13
N ARG A 715 -10.89 -13.48 19.52
CA ARG A 715 -10.22 -13.66 20.83
C ARG A 715 -9.91 -15.12 21.21
N ARG A 716 -9.88 -16.04 20.24
CA ARG A 716 -9.63 -17.48 20.44
C ARG A 716 -8.28 -17.86 19.84
N TRP A 717 -7.40 -18.45 20.65
CA TRP A 717 -6.03 -18.76 20.22
C TRP A 717 -5.96 -19.72 19.02
N TRP A 718 -6.89 -20.67 18.90
CA TRP A 718 -6.94 -21.63 17.79
C TRP A 718 -7.36 -21.01 16.44
N VAL A 719 -7.96 -19.81 16.45
CA VAL A 719 -8.30 -19.10 15.21
C VAL A 719 -7.05 -18.55 14.53
N TRP A 720 -5.99 -18.25 15.29
CA TRP A 720 -4.76 -17.67 14.76
C TRP A 720 -4.05 -18.58 13.75
N PRO A 721 -3.81 -19.88 14.01
CA PRO A 721 -3.25 -20.78 12.99
C PRO A 721 -4.05 -20.81 11.68
N LEU A 722 -5.39 -20.82 11.76
CA LEU A 722 -6.27 -20.79 10.59
C LEU A 722 -6.15 -19.47 9.83
N ALA A 723 -6.21 -18.35 10.53
CA ALA A 723 -6.08 -17.02 9.95
C ALA A 723 -4.69 -16.83 9.32
N VAL A 724 -3.62 -17.27 9.97
CA VAL A 724 -2.26 -17.25 9.44
C VAL A 724 -2.17 -18.09 8.16
N GLY A 725 -2.75 -19.30 8.14
CA GLY A 725 -2.78 -20.14 6.95
C GLY A 725 -3.51 -19.49 5.77
N VAL A 726 -4.69 -18.92 6.01
CA VAL A 726 -5.49 -18.23 4.98
C VAL A 726 -4.78 -16.95 4.49
N LEU A 727 -4.21 -16.15 5.40
CA LEU A 727 -3.42 -14.97 5.05
C LEU A 727 -2.18 -15.34 4.25
N ALA A 728 -1.42 -16.35 4.66
CA ALA A 728 -0.24 -16.84 3.95
C ALA A 728 -0.59 -17.32 2.54
N ALA A 729 -1.65 -18.12 2.40
CA ALA A 729 -2.12 -18.59 1.10
C ALA A 729 -2.65 -17.46 0.20
N GLY A 730 -3.33 -16.46 0.78
CA GLY A 730 -3.78 -15.27 0.07
C GLY A 730 -2.62 -14.39 -0.40
N VAL A 731 -1.63 -14.13 0.45
CA VAL A 731 -0.41 -13.39 0.08
C VAL A 731 0.36 -14.16 -0.99
N TYR A 732 0.54 -15.47 -0.82
CA TYR A 732 1.12 -16.34 -1.85
C TYR A 732 0.35 -16.22 -3.18
N GLY A 733 -0.98 -16.28 -3.17
CA GLY A 733 -1.81 -16.09 -4.35
C GLY A 733 -1.58 -14.75 -5.05
N LEU A 734 -1.41 -13.68 -4.26
CA LEU A 734 -1.09 -12.35 -4.78
C LEU A 734 0.29 -12.35 -5.45
N PHE A 735 1.31 -12.96 -4.84
CA PHE A 735 2.63 -13.14 -5.45
C PHE A 735 2.55 -13.90 -6.77
N MET A 736 1.72 -14.94 -6.86
CA MET A 736 1.56 -15.75 -8.07
C MET A 736 0.77 -15.06 -9.20
N THR A 737 0.24 -13.85 -8.95
CA THR A 737 -0.31 -13.01 -10.02
C THR A 737 0.79 -12.32 -10.83
N TYR A 738 2.03 -12.24 -10.30
CA TYR A 738 3.14 -11.47 -10.87
C TYR A 738 2.78 -10.02 -11.24
N SER A 739 1.84 -9.44 -10.47
CA SER A 739 1.32 -8.10 -10.67
C SER A 739 2.09 -7.07 -9.83
N ARG A 740 2.82 -6.19 -10.50
CA ARG A 740 3.59 -5.09 -9.87
C ARG A 740 2.68 -4.15 -9.08
N ALA A 741 1.55 -3.78 -9.67
CA ALA A 741 0.52 -2.97 -9.01
C ALA A 741 -0.02 -3.69 -7.77
N GLY A 742 -0.24 -5.01 -7.86
CA GLY A 742 -0.61 -5.85 -6.72
C GLY A 742 0.41 -5.83 -5.60
N TYR A 743 1.72 -5.92 -5.92
CA TYR A 743 2.80 -5.88 -4.91
C TYR A 743 2.85 -4.53 -4.19
N LEU A 744 2.73 -3.43 -4.92
CA LEU A 744 2.66 -2.09 -4.35
C LEU A 744 1.42 -1.94 -3.45
N GLY A 745 0.25 -2.39 -3.91
CA GLY A 745 -0.98 -2.39 -3.14
C GLY A 745 -0.87 -3.19 -1.84
N LEU A 746 -0.20 -4.34 -1.88
CA LEU A 746 0.07 -5.18 -0.71
C LEU A 746 0.98 -4.46 0.30
N GLY A 747 2.03 -3.79 -0.19
CA GLY A 747 2.93 -3.00 0.65
C GLY A 747 2.22 -1.83 1.35
N VAL A 748 1.43 -1.05 0.62
CA VAL A 748 0.65 0.07 1.18
C VAL A 748 -0.40 -0.40 2.18
N MET A 749 -1.18 -1.44 1.82
CA MET A 749 -2.16 -2.06 2.71
C MET A 749 -1.49 -2.61 3.99
N GLY A 750 -0.37 -3.33 3.83
CA GLY A 750 0.40 -3.90 4.92
C GLY A 750 0.90 -2.81 5.87
N ALA A 751 1.49 -1.73 5.35
CA ALA A 751 1.94 -0.60 6.17
C ALA A 751 0.80 0.03 6.99
N LEU A 752 -0.39 0.20 6.40
CA LEU A 752 -1.56 0.69 7.13
C LEU A 752 -2.03 -0.27 8.22
N LEU A 753 -2.03 -1.58 7.96
CA LEU A 753 -2.36 -2.60 8.96
C LEU A 753 -1.36 -2.59 10.11
N VAL A 754 -0.06 -2.52 9.83
CA VAL A 754 0.99 -2.43 10.85
C VAL A 754 0.82 -1.17 11.70
N LEU A 755 0.75 0.00 11.06
CA LEU A 755 0.62 1.28 11.77
C LEU A 755 -0.67 1.34 12.59
N GLY A 756 -1.79 0.91 12.01
CA GLY A 756 -3.08 0.84 12.70
C GLY A 756 -3.05 -0.13 13.88
N ALA A 757 -2.51 -1.34 13.69
CA ALA A 757 -2.38 -2.32 14.75
C ALA A 757 -1.46 -1.85 15.89
N LEU A 758 -0.39 -1.12 15.58
CA LEU A 758 0.47 -0.50 16.60
C LEU A 758 -0.30 0.57 17.40
N VAL A 759 -1.06 1.44 16.73
CA VAL A 759 -1.92 2.42 17.41
C VAL A 759 -2.93 1.72 18.34
N GLN A 760 -3.49 0.60 17.90
CA GLN A 760 -4.41 -0.22 18.70
C GLN A 760 -3.72 -0.88 19.90
N ALA A 761 -2.53 -1.45 19.71
CA ALA A 761 -1.73 -2.07 20.76
C ALA A 761 -1.35 -1.07 21.85
N LEU A 762 -1.05 0.18 21.47
CA LEU A 762 -0.70 1.25 22.41
C LEU A 762 -1.88 1.71 23.29
N ARG A 763 -3.12 1.47 22.86
CA ARG A 763 -4.33 1.89 23.58
C ARG A 763 -5.05 0.76 24.31
N THR A 764 -4.73 -0.47 23.99
CA THR A 764 -5.31 -1.66 24.61
C THR A 764 -4.39 -2.22 25.70
N GLU A 765 -4.95 -2.94 26.65
CA GLU A 765 -4.22 -3.58 27.75
C GLU A 765 -4.43 -5.11 27.74
N GLY A 766 -3.55 -5.85 28.43
CA GLY A 766 -3.67 -7.30 28.57
C GLY A 766 -3.53 -8.09 27.26
N GLY A 767 -4.33 -9.14 27.10
CA GLY A 767 -4.25 -10.07 25.96
C GLY A 767 -4.59 -9.45 24.60
N GLU A 768 -5.36 -8.35 24.56
CA GLU A 768 -5.65 -7.62 23.31
C GLU A 768 -4.39 -6.96 22.74
N ARG A 769 -3.54 -6.40 23.60
CA ARG A 769 -2.26 -5.79 23.19
C ARG A 769 -1.37 -6.81 22.49
N VAL A 770 -1.35 -8.05 22.98
CA VAL A 770 -0.57 -9.15 22.40
C VAL A 770 -1.13 -9.54 21.02
N ALA A 771 -2.45 -9.67 20.90
CA ALA A 771 -3.10 -9.94 19.61
C ALA A 771 -2.81 -8.84 18.57
N TRP A 772 -2.85 -7.56 18.96
CA TRP A 772 -2.51 -6.44 18.09
C TRP A 772 -1.02 -6.38 17.73
N PHE A 773 -0.13 -6.74 18.67
CA PHE A 773 1.30 -6.85 18.36
C PHE A 773 1.58 -7.93 17.31
N PHE A 774 1.01 -9.12 17.47
CA PHE A 774 1.13 -10.18 16.45
C PHE A 774 0.49 -9.77 15.12
N SER A 775 -0.61 -9.02 15.16
CA SER A 775 -1.25 -8.46 13.95
C SER A 775 -0.35 -7.47 13.20
N ALA A 776 0.51 -6.74 13.91
CA ALA A 776 1.46 -5.81 13.32
C ALA A 776 2.68 -6.55 12.72
N VAL A 777 3.15 -7.62 13.36
CA VAL A 777 4.33 -8.38 12.90
C VAL A 777 3.98 -9.33 11.76
N LEU A 778 2.80 -9.96 11.79
CA LEU A 778 2.42 -11.03 10.88
C LEU A 778 2.47 -10.63 9.40
N PRO A 779 1.90 -9.50 8.93
CA PRO A 779 1.99 -9.10 7.53
C PRO A 779 3.44 -8.92 7.07
N VAL A 780 4.30 -8.32 7.90
CA VAL A 780 5.72 -8.11 7.60
C VAL A 780 6.44 -9.44 7.46
N ALA A 781 6.23 -10.36 8.40
CA ALA A 781 6.85 -11.68 8.37
C ALA A 781 6.42 -12.51 7.16
N LEU A 782 5.13 -12.50 6.81
CA LEU A 782 4.62 -13.21 5.63
C LEU A 782 5.19 -12.65 4.33
N VAL A 783 5.21 -11.33 4.17
CA VAL A 783 5.76 -10.69 2.98
C VAL A 783 7.26 -10.93 2.86
N ALA A 784 8.02 -10.74 3.94
CA ALA A 784 9.47 -10.98 3.94
C ALA A 784 9.80 -12.44 3.65
N GLY A 785 9.10 -13.39 4.29
CA GLY A 785 9.31 -14.82 4.09
C GLY A 785 8.99 -15.29 2.68
N LEU A 786 7.91 -14.79 2.08
CA LEU A 786 7.55 -15.13 0.70
C LEU A 786 8.44 -14.42 -0.33
N TRP A 787 8.78 -13.15 -0.10
CA TRP A 787 9.71 -12.42 -0.98
C TRP A 787 11.07 -13.11 -1.06
N GLY A 788 11.59 -13.63 0.06
CA GLY A 788 12.83 -14.40 0.07
C GLY A 788 12.82 -15.66 -0.80
N GLN A 789 11.64 -16.19 -1.15
CA GLN A 789 11.50 -17.37 -2.03
C GLN A 789 11.11 -17.02 -3.47
N VAL A 790 10.27 -15.99 -3.65
CA VAL A 790 9.69 -15.61 -4.95
C VAL A 790 10.49 -14.52 -5.65
N GLY A 791 11.32 -13.77 -4.91
CA GLY A 791 12.05 -12.61 -5.41
C GLY A 791 13.13 -12.92 -6.45
N ASP A 792 13.38 -14.19 -6.76
CA ASP A 792 14.31 -14.65 -7.81
C ASP A 792 13.54 -15.04 -9.09
N GLY A 793 14.24 -15.09 -10.23
CA GLY A 793 13.68 -15.59 -11.49
C GLY A 793 12.64 -14.67 -12.15
N PHE A 794 11.39 -15.14 -12.34
CA PHE A 794 10.40 -14.41 -13.12
C PHE A 794 9.91 -13.10 -12.45
N ALA A 795 9.78 -13.07 -11.13
CA ALA A 795 9.38 -11.86 -10.41
C ALA A 795 10.43 -10.75 -10.53
N GLU A 796 11.72 -11.10 -10.42
CA GLU A 796 12.84 -10.16 -10.60
C GLU A 796 12.83 -9.57 -12.02
N ARG A 797 12.70 -10.42 -13.06
CA ARG A 797 12.59 -9.96 -14.46
C ARG A 797 11.45 -8.95 -14.65
N ARG A 798 10.31 -9.17 -13.98
CA ARG A 798 9.16 -8.24 -14.05
C ARG A 798 9.42 -6.92 -13.33
N LEU A 799 10.14 -6.93 -12.21
CA LEU A 799 10.53 -5.72 -11.48
C LEU A 799 11.62 -4.93 -12.22
N GLY A 800 12.53 -5.61 -12.92
CA GLY A 800 13.52 -4.97 -13.78
C GLY A 800 12.94 -4.22 -14.99
N GLN A 801 11.68 -4.48 -15.34
CA GLN A 801 10.98 -3.85 -16.47
C GLN A 801 9.96 -2.77 -16.05
N VAL A 802 10.07 -2.21 -14.83
CA VAL A 802 9.12 -1.20 -14.33
C VAL A 802 9.10 0.05 -15.20
N GLU A 803 10.25 0.51 -15.69
CA GLU A 803 10.37 1.70 -16.55
C GLU A 803 9.61 1.52 -17.88
N GLN A 804 9.88 0.43 -18.61
CA GLN A 804 9.21 0.10 -19.87
C GLN A 804 7.69 -0.04 -19.72
N ASP A 805 7.21 -0.56 -18.59
CA ASP A 805 5.77 -0.68 -18.31
C ASP A 805 5.12 0.68 -18.04
N LEU A 806 5.85 1.59 -17.38
CA LEU A 806 5.34 2.93 -17.11
C LEU A 806 5.24 3.74 -18.41
N GLU A 807 6.21 3.61 -19.31
CA GLU A 807 6.16 4.20 -20.65
C GLU A 807 4.95 3.67 -21.43
N PHE A 808 4.80 2.34 -21.53
CA PHE A 808 3.65 1.72 -22.20
C PHE A 808 2.30 2.19 -21.64
N ARG A 809 2.18 2.28 -20.30
CA ARG A 809 0.95 2.76 -19.66
C ARG A 809 0.68 4.23 -19.95
N ARG A 810 1.71 5.07 -19.95
CA ARG A 810 1.56 6.49 -20.30
C ARG A 810 1.03 6.65 -21.72
N ASP A 811 1.53 5.87 -22.66
CA ASP A 811 1.06 5.89 -24.05
C ASP A 811 -0.40 5.41 -24.15
N LEU A 812 -0.76 4.32 -23.46
CA LEU A 812 -2.13 3.83 -23.39
C LEU A 812 -3.09 4.87 -22.76
N TRP A 813 -2.65 5.58 -21.72
CA TRP A 813 -3.42 6.64 -21.07
C TRP A 813 -3.65 7.83 -22.01
N GLN A 814 -2.62 8.23 -22.76
CA GLN A 814 -2.73 9.28 -23.75
C GLN A 814 -3.68 8.86 -24.88
N GLN A 815 -3.54 7.64 -25.39
CA GLN A 815 -4.42 7.07 -26.40
C GLN A 815 -5.89 7.05 -25.93
N ALA A 816 -6.14 6.66 -24.68
CA ALA A 816 -7.49 6.67 -24.11
C ALA A 816 -8.10 8.09 -24.05
N LEU A 817 -7.29 9.12 -23.78
CA LEU A 817 -7.75 10.51 -23.82
C LEU A 817 -8.08 10.96 -25.25
N ASP A 818 -7.27 10.54 -26.23
CA ASP A 818 -7.42 10.88 -27.64
C ASP A 818 -8.58 10.13 -28.32
N LEU A 819 -8.94 8.94 -27.82
CA LEU A 819 -10.09 8.15 -28.28
C LEU A 819 -11.45 8.78 -27.96
N ARG A 820 -11.50 9.76 -27.06
CA ARG A 820 -12.75 10.43 -26.70
C ARG A 820 -13.23 11.33 -27.84
N ASP A 821 -14.54 11.51 -27.92
CA ASP A 821 -15.15 12.54 -28.76
C ASP A 821 -14.73 13.95 -28.31
N PRO A 822 -14.46 14.87 -29.25
CA PRO A 822 -14.15 16.25 -28.91
C PRO A 822 -15.40 17.00 -28.41
N GLY A 823 -15.19 18.13 -27.72
CA GLY A 823 -16.26 19.03 -27.31
C GLY A 823 -16.68 18.94 -25.84
N LEU A 824 -17.59 19.82 -25.43
CA LEU A 824 -18.00 19.97 -24.03
C LEU A 824 -18.88 18.81 -23.55
N ALA A 825 -19.75 18.27 -24.41
CA ALA A 825 -20.65 17.16 -24.06
C ALA A 825 -19.87 15.91 -23.64
N ALA A 826 -18.90 15.47 -24.45
CA ALA A 826 -18.01 14.35 -24.13
C ALA A 826 -17.11 14.60 -22.89
N ARG A 827 -16.86 15.86 -22.54
CA ARG A 827 -16.14 16.23 -21.30
C ARG A 827 -17.02 16.13 -20.05
N LEU A 828 -18.30 16.43 -20.17
CA LEU A 828 -19.26 16.42 -19.06
C LEU A 828 -19.96 15.08 -18.86
N LEU A 829 -20.32 14.40 -19.95
CA LEU A 829 -21.06 13.14 -19.92
C LEU A 829 -20.15 11.92 -19.97
N GLY A 830 -18.96 12.04 -20.57
CA GLY A 830 -18.13 10.87 -20.90
C GLY A 830 -18.63 10.16 -22.17
N GLN A 831 -18.17 8.93 -22.37
CA GLN A 831 -18.46 8.09 -23.54
C GLN A 831 -19.42 6.94 -23.25
N GLY A 832 -19.96 6.86 -22.02
CA GLY A 832 -20.71 5.71 -21.56
C GLY A 832 -19.85 4.74 -20.76
N PRO A 833 -20.38 4.15 -19.68
CA PRO A 833 -19.66 3.13 -18.92
C PRO A 833 -19.26 1.94 -19.79
N GLY A 834 -18.00 1.49 -19.70
CA GLY A 834 -17.52 0.31 -20.42
C GLY A 834 -17.53 0.39 -21.95
N SER A 835 -17.63 1.59 -22.54
CA SER A 835 -17.64 1.78 -24.00
C SER A 835 -16.24 1.77 -24.64
N PHE A 836 -15.20 1.80 -23.82
CA PHE A 836 -13.80 1.85 -24.28
C PHE A 836 -13.44 0.82 -25.37
N PRO A 837 -13.76 -0.49 -25.24
CA PRO A 837 -13.42 -1.46 -26.29
C PRO A 837 -14.12 -1.17 -27.63
N GLY A 838 -15.36 -0.66 -27.59
CA GLY A 838 -16.10 -0.28 -28.79
C GLY A 838 -15.46 0.92 -29.49
N TYR A 839 -15.03 1.93 -28.74
CA TYR A 839 -14.30 3.08 -29.29
C TYR A 839 -12.92 2.70 -29.82
N PHE A 840 -12.21 1.82 -29.12
CA PHE A 840 -10.92 1.28 -29.56
C PHE A 840 -11.06 0.56 -30.91
N GLN A 841 -12.07 -0.32 -31.03
CA GLN A 841 -12.36 -1.02 -32.28
C GLN A 841 -12.77 -0.06 -33.41
N LEU A 842 -13.64 0.92 -33.13
CA LEU A 842 -14.18 1.85 -34.13
C LEU A 842 -13.10 2.77 -34.70
N ARG A 843 -12.26 3.35 -33.83
CA ARG A 843 -11.22 4.31 -34.25
C ARG A 843 -9.94 3.64 -34.70
N ASN A 844 -9.75 2.37 -34.33
CA ASN A 844 -8.68 1.50 -34.77
C ASN A 844 -7.29 2.19 -34.80
N PRO A 845 -6.82 2.76 -33.67
CA PRO A 845 -5.67 3.66 -33.64
C PRO A 845 -4.37 3.01 -34.14
N GLU A 846 -4.27 1.67 -34.10
CA GLU A 846 -3.08 0.91 -34.45
C GLU A 846 -3.29 -0.04 -35.65
N GLY A 847 -4.42 0.05 -36.35
CA GLY A 847 -4.77 -0.90 -37.42
C GLY A 847 -5.04 -2.33 -36.90
N ARG A 848 -5.31 -2.48 -35.60
CA ARG A 848 -5.55 -3.73 -34.87
C ARG A 848 -7.02 -3.89 -34.50
N ILE A 849 -7.63 -5.02 -34.89
CA ILE A 849 -8.98 -5.38 -34.49
C ILE A 849 -8.89 -6.45 -33.38
N PRO A 850 -9.21 -6.11 -32.12
CA PRO A 850 -8.99 -7.02 -30.97
C PRO A 850 -10.01 -8.17 -30.91
N LEU A 851 -11.27 -7.90 -31.26
CA LEU A 851 -12.40 -8.82 -31.23
C LEU A 851 -13.12 -8.74 -32.57
N ASN A 852 -13.08 -9.82 -33.34
CA ASN A 852 -13.74 -9.86 -34.64
C ASN A 852 -14.53 -11.15 -34.81
N PHE A 853 -15.64 -11.26 -34.09
CA PHE A 853 -16.59 -12.34 -34.29
C PHE A 853 -18.03 -11.88 -34.11
N ALA A 854 -18.95 -12.65 -34.68
CA ALA A 854 -20.38 -12.47 -34.46
C ALA A 854 -21.13 -13.78 -34.69
N PHE A 855 -22.21 -13.98 -33.95
CA PHE A 855 -23.26 -14.93 -34.29
C PHE A 855 -24.21 -14.27 -35.29
N ALA A 856 -24.48 -14.96 -36.39
CA ALA A 856 -25.33 -14.47 -37.45
C ALA A 856 -26.33 -15.55 -37.88
N GLU A 857 -27.59 -15.19 -37.97
CA GLU A 857 -28.63 -16.03 -38.56
C GLU A 857 -28.54 -15.91 -40.09
N ILE A 858 -28.46 -17.03 -40.79
CA ILE A 858 -28.39 -17.07 -42.26
C ILE A 858 -29.74 -17.50 -42.84
N GLU A 859 -30.36 -18.50 -42.23
CA GLU A 859 -31.72 -18.96 -42.51
C GLU A 859 -32.50 -18.99 -41.20
N PRO A 860 -33.84 -18.93 -41.21
CA PRO A 860 -34.65 -18.99 -40.00
C PRO A 860 -34.30 -20.20 -39.12
N GLY A 861 -33.73 -19.96 -37.95
CA GLY A 861 -33.28 -21.00 -37.01
C GLY A 861 -31.88 -21.57 -37.25
N GLU A 862 -31.17 -21.16 -38.31
CA GLU A 862 -29.77 -21.54 -38.57
C GLU A 862 -28.82 -20.39 -38.19
N ILE A 863 -28.21 -20.53 -37.01
CA ILE A 863 -27.23 -19.58 -36.47
C ILE A 863 -25.83 -20.09 -36.77
N VAL A 864 -24.96 -19.22 -37.27
CA VAL A 864 -23.55 -19.53 -37.52
C VAL A 864 -22.62 -18.58 -36.77
N LEU A 865 -21.45 -19.10 -36.40
CA LEU A 865 -20.36 -18.30 -35.85
C LEU A 865 -19.49 -17.76 -37.01
N ARG A 866 -19.34 -16.44 -37.09
CA ARG A 866 -18.41 -15.77 -38.01
C ARG A 866 -17.17 -15.34 -37.26
N LEU A 867 -15.99 -15.73 -37.74
CA LEU A 867 -14.68 -15.42 -37.19
C LEU A 867 -13.88 -14.62 -38.24
N GLY A 868 -13.71 -13.32 -37.99
CA GLY A 868 -12.88 -12.46 -38.82
C GLY A 868 -11.41 -12.44 -38.37
N SER A 869 -10.58 -11.72 -39.11
CA SER A 869 -9.19 -11.47 -38.74
C SER A 869 -9.06 -10.50 -37.56
N GLY A 870 -8.17 -10.79 -36.61
CA GLY A 870 -7.89 -9.96 -35.43
C GLY A 870 -6.64 -10.42 -34.67
N ASP A 871 -6.22 -9.64 -33.67
CA ASP A 871 -4.90 -9.79 -33.02
C ASP A 871 -4.72 -11.05 -32.17
N SER A 872 -5.79 -11.59 -31.56
CA SER A 872 -5.76 -12.84 -30.80
C SER A 872 -7.17 -13.22 -30.32
N LEU A 873 -7.97 -13.89 -31.16
CA LEU A 873 -9.31 -14.36 -30.77
C LEU A 873 -9.39 -15.88 -30.76
N TYR A 874 -9.67 -16.46 -29.60
CA TYR A 874 -9.96 -17.88 -29.47
C TYR A 874 -11.38 -18.06 -28.92
N MET A 875 -12.26 -18.69 -29.68
CA MET A 875 -13.60 -19.08 -29.22
C MET A 875 -13.53 -20.45 -28.56
N ASN A 876 -13.69 -20.49 -27.25
CA ASN A 876 -13.42 -21.64 -26.41
C ASN A 876 -14.70 -22.35 -25.94
N GLN A 877 -14.65 -23.68 -25.81
CA GLN A 877 -15.62 -24.48 -25.08
C GLN A 877 -14.90 -25.49 -24.19
N ARG A 878 -15.31 -25.58 -22.92
CA ARG A 878 -14.77 -26.58 -22.00
C ARG A 878 -15.34 -27.96 -22.31
N ILE A 879 -14.46 -28.96 -22.36
CA ILE A 879 -14.80 -30.34 -22.71
C ILE A 879 -14.24 -31.33 -21.69
N ARG A 880 -14.82 -32.53 -21.65
CA ARG A 880 -14.32 -33.66 -20.86
C ARG A 880 -14.00 -34.80 -21.81
N MET A 881 -12.75 -35.21 -21.87
CA MET A 881 -12.29 -36.33 -22.68
C MET A 881 -11.53 -37.35 -21.83
N ALA A 882 -11.51 -38.60 -22.29
CA ALA A 882 -10.65 -39.62 -21.73
C ALA A 882 -9.21 -39.45 -22.28
N GLN A 883 -8.24 -39.94 -21.52
CA GLN A 883 -6.84 -39.96 -21.95
C GLN A 883 -6.63 -41.08 -22.98
N HIS A 884 -5.58 -40.96 -23.79
CA HIS A 884 -5.12 -41.96 -24.76
C HIS A 884 -6.21 -42.55 -25.66
N THR A 885 -7.23 -41.76 -25.99
CA THR A 885 -8.37 -42.19 -26.82
C THR A 885 -8.41 -41.38 -28.10
N ASP A 886 -8.82 -42.04 -29.19
CA ASP A 886 -8.97 -41.39 -30.49
C ASP A 886 -10.27 -40.60 -30.54
N HIS A 887 -10.20 -39.42 -31.14
CA HIS A 887 -11.31 -38.50 -31.28
C HIS A 887 -11.37 -37.97 -32.70
N VAL A 888 -12.60 -37.72 -33.17
CA VAL A 888 -12.86 -37.15 -34.48
C VAL A 888 -13.65 -35.86 -34.30
N LEU A 889 -13.04 -34.75 -34.70
CA LEU A 889 -13.69 -33.45 -34.77
C LEU A 889 -14.16 -33.19 -36.19
N ARG A 890 -15.47 -33.00 -36.40
CA ARG A 890 -16.01 -32.55 -37.68
C ARG A 890 -16.54 -31.15 -37.57
N VAL A 891 -16.26 -30.35 -38.57
CA VAL A 891 -16.67 -28.95 -38.63
C VAL A 891 -17.27 -28.64 -39.99
N ARG A 892 -18.46 -28.04 -39.99
CA ARG A 892 -19.10 -27.50 -41.19
C ARG A 892 -18.73 -26.03 -41.31
N VAL A 893 -17.88 -25.72 -42.28
CA VAL A 893 -17.24 -24.40 -42.46
C VAL A 893 -17.50 -23.83 -43.83
N ARG A 894 -17.40 -22.50 -43.93
CA ARG A 894 -17.26 -21.78 -45.19
C ARG A 894 -16.26 -20.65 -45.00
N GLY A 895 -15.60 -20.23 -46.07
CA GLY A 895 -14.67 -19.13 -46.01
C GLY A 895 -14.13 -18.82 -47.39
N ASP A 896 -13.46 -17.68 -47.48
CA ASP A 896 -12.77 -17.26 -48.70
C ASP A 896 -11.58 -18.21 -48.93
N GLY A 897 -11.18 -18.54 -50.16
CA GLY A 897 -10.14 -19.55 -50.46
C GLY A 897 -8.76 -19.40 -49.78
N ARG A 898 -8.54 -18.29 -49.06
CA ARG A 898 -7.35 -18.02 -48.26
C ARG A 898 -7.55 -18.36 -46.78
N ALA A 899 -8.77 -18.53 -46.30
CA ALA A 899 -9.12 -18.67 -44.89
C ALA A 899 -8.57 -19.97 -44.28
N VAL A 900 -8.09 -19.88 -43.04
CA VAL A 900 -7.52 -21.00 -42.29
C VAL A 900 -8.17 -21.04 -40.92
N LEU A 901 -8.91 -22.12 -40.64
CA LEU A 901 -9.48 -22.37 -39.32
C LEU A 901 -8.48 -23.15 -38.46
N GLY A 902 -8.00 -22.51 -37.39
CA GLY A 902 -7.21 -23.16 -36.35
C GLY A 902 -8.13 -23.86 -35.35
N LEU A 903 -7.86 -25.14 -35.11
CA LEU A 903 -8.49 -25.98 -34.10
C LEU A 903 -7.47 -26.32 -33.03
N PHE A 904 -7.81 -26.08 -31.77
CA PHE A 904 -6.91 -26.32 -30.64
C PHE A 904 -7.64 -27.08 -29.54
N VAL A 905 -7.06 -28.17 -29.06
CA VAL A 905 -7.52 -28.89 -27.88
C VAL A 905 -6.40 -28.81 -26.85
N CYS A 906 -6.58 -27.98 -25.83
CA CYS A 906 -5.53 -27.63 -24.89
C CYS A 906 -5.92 -27.89 -23.43
N GLU A 907 -4.93 -28.23 -22.62
CA GLU A 907 -5.02 -28.10 -21.16
C GLU A 907 -5.03 -26.61 -20.80
N LYS A 908 -6.11 -26.16 -20.17
CA LYS A 908 -6.36 -24.73 -19.89
C LYS A 908 -7.17 -24.59 -18.60
N HIS A 909 -6.81 -23.65 -17.73
CA HIS A 909 -7.73 -23.22 -16.69
C HIS A 909 -8.71 -22.22 -17.28
N ILE A 910 -8.37 -20.92 -17.32
CA ILE A 910 -9.20 -19.90 -17.98
C ILE A 910 -8.50 -19.38 -19.24
N LYS A 911 -7.28 -18.84 -19.09
CA LYS A 911 -6.56 -18.11 -20.16
C LYS A 911 -5.33 -18.83 -20.71
N HIS A 912 -4.42 -19.30 -19.87
CA HIS A 912 -3.15 -19.87 -20.32
C HIS A 912 -3.27 -21.35 -20.69
N SER A 913 -2.75 -21.71 -21.87
CA SER A 913 -2.70 -23.08 -22.39
C SER A 913 -1.37 -23.76 -22.04
N PHE A 914 -1.40 -25.06 -21.75
CA PHE A 914 -0.21 -25.89 -21.46
C PHE A 914 0.11 -26.85 -22.60
N GLN A 915 -0.39 -28.09 -22.52
CA GLN A 915 -0.26 -29.06 -23.59
C GLN A 915 -1.43 -28.93 -24.53
N CYS A 916 -1.14 -28.93 -25.84
CA CYS A 916 -2.14 -28.78 -26.88
C CYS A 916 -1.99 -29.85 -27.96
N ARG A 917 -3.13 -30.26 -28.53
CA ARG A 917 -3.25 -30.79 -29.88
C ARG A 917 -3.77 -29.68 -30.77
N ARG A 918 -3.24 -29.54 -31.98
CA ARG A 918 -3.63 -28.48 -32.91
C ARG A 918 -3.74 -29.01 -34.33
N ALA A 919 -4.66 -28.45 -35.09
CA ALA A 919 -4.76 -28.61 -36.53
C ALA A 919 -5.13 -27.26 -37.18
N ASN A 920 -4.61 -27.04 -38.38
CA ASN A 920 -4.97 -25.90 -39.21
C ASN A 920 -5.70 -26.45 -40.44
N LEU A 921 -6.99 -26.15 -40.54
CA LEU A 921 -7.82 -26.54 -41.67
C LEU A 921 -7.84 -25.39 -42.68
N GLN A 922 -7.21 -25.61 -43.83
CA GLN A 922 -7.28 -24.66 -44.94
C GLN A 922 -8.59 -24.87 -45.69
N ILE A 923 -9.39 -23.81 -45.80
CA ILE A 923 -10.73 -23.88 -46.42
C ILE A 923 -10.57 -23.75 -47.94
N PRO A 924 -10.96 -24.78 -48.73
CA PRO A 924 -10.95 -24.72 -50.19
C PRO A 924 -11.82 -23.60 -50.75
N ASP A 925 -11.37 -22.98 -51.85
CA ASP A 925 -12.13 -21.95 -52.55
C ASP A 925 -13.25 -22.56 -53.41
N THR A 926 -14.44 -22.72 -52.83
CA THR A 926 -15.63 -23.25 -53.54
C THR A 926 -16.70 -22.17 -53.74
N GLY A 927 -16.32 -20.90 -53.86
CA GLY A 927 -17.28 -19.81 -54.02
C GLY A 927 -18.17 -19.56 -52.80
N GLY A 928 -17.70 -19.94 -51.60
CA GLY A 928 -18.40 -19.67 -50.33
C GLY A 928 -19.44 -20.72 -49.91
N GLU A 929 -19.50 -21.88 -50.57
CA GLU A 929 -20.34 -23.00 -50.17
C GLU A 929 -19.92 -23.62 -48.83
N TRP A 930 -20.88 -24.24 -48.13
CA TRP A 930 -20.61 -24.98 -46.90
C TRP A 930 -19.92 -26.31 -47.17
N GLN A 931 -18.82 -26.55 -46.47
CA GLN A 931 -18.02 -27.76 -46.61
C GLN A 931 -17.86 -28.45 -45.25
N GLU A 932 -17.82 -29.77 -45.25
CA GLU A 932 -17.54 -30.56 -44.06
C GLU A 932 -16.05 -30.94 -44.05
N MET A 933 -15.36 -30.62 -42.95
CA MET A 933 -13.95 -30.94 -42.75
C MET A 933 -13.78 -31.76 -41.48
N GLU A 934 -12.82 -32.68 -41.49
CA GLU A 934 -12.58 -33.61 -40.39
C GLU A 934 -11.14 -33.49 -39.88
N TRP A 935 -10.96 -33.57 -38.56
CA TRP A 935 -9.68 -33.72 -37.90
C TRP A 935 -9.73 -34.86 -36.88
N ALA A 936 -9.00 -35.94 -37.18
CA ALA A 936 -8.79 -37.04 -36.26
C ALA A 936 -7.51 -36.83 -35.43
N PHE A 937 -7.58 -37.06 -34.13
CA PHE A 937 -6.43 -36.97 -33.22
C PHE A 937 -6.57 -37.89 -32.01
N ASN A 938 -5.43 -38.29 -31.43
CA ASN A 938 -5.39 -39.00 -30.15
C ASN A 938 -5.20 -37.99 -29.00
N SER A 939 -6.02 -38.12 -27.95
CA SER A 939 -5.96 -37.23 -26.77
C SER A 939 -4.64 -37.34 -25.99
N GLY A 940 -3.92 -38.46 -26.14
CA GLY A 940 -2.65 -38.71 -25.48
C GLY A 940 -2.73 -38.46 -23.97
N GLY A 941 -1.75 -37.73 -23.44
CA GLY A 941 -1.70 -37.33 -22.04
C GLY A 941 -2.51 -36.09 -21.66
N LEU A 942 -3.44 -35.62 -22.49
CA LEU A 942 -4.24 -34.44 -22.11
C LEU A 942 -5.14 -34.76 -20.91
N GLY A 943 -5.13 -33.87 -19.91
CA GLY A 943 -5.90 -34.03 -18.68
C GLY A 943 -5.28 -35.05 -17.72
N ILE A 944 -3.95 -35.23 -17.75
CA ILE A 944 -3.22 -36.02 -16.76
C ILE A 944 -3.46 -35.45 -15.35
N GLY A 945 -3.68 -36.35 -14.39
CA GLY A 945 -3.81 -36.03 -12.98
C GLY A 945 -4.81 -36.93 -12.25
N PRO A 946 -4.71 -37.03 -10.90
CA PRO A 946 -5.72 -37.68 -10.09
C PRO A 946 -7.05 -36.92 -10.22
N TRP A 947 -8.18 -37.58 -9.98
CA TRP A 947 -9.52 -37.01 -10.26
C TRP A 947 -9.76 -35.62 -9.64
N PHE A 948 -9.13 -35.31 -8.51
CA PHE A 948 -9.24 -34.02 -7.81
C PHE A 948 -8.28 -32.94 -8.32
N ALA A 949 -7.26 -33.28 -9.12
CA ALA A 949 -6.27 -32.37 -9.71
C ALA A 949 -6.07 -32.64 -11.21
N ARG A 950 -7.16 -33.04 -11.91
CA ARG A 950 -7.15 -33.17 -13.36
C ARG A 950 -7.14 -31.79 -14.00
N ARG A 951 -6.21 -31.58 -14.93
CA ARG A 951 -6.17 -30.36 -15.75
C ARG A 951 -7.43 -30.26 -16.60
N GLY A 952 -8.05 -29.09 -16.60
CA GLY A 952 -9.19 -28.79 -17.46
C GLY A 952 -8.79 -28.79 -18.94
N ILE A 953 -9.67 -29.26 -19.81
CA ILE A 953 -9.45 -29.34 -21.26
C ILE A 953 -10.46 -28.43 -21.96
N THR A 954 -9.97 -27.70 -22.96
CA THR A 954 -10.74 -26.71 -23.71
C THR A 954 -10.49 -26.89 -25.20
N LEU A 955 -11.57 -26.98 -25.99
CA LEU A 955 -11.55 -26.79 -27.44
C LEU A 955 -11.54 -25.30 -27.73
N ALA A 956 -10.71 -24.84 -28.67
CA ALA A 956 -10.72 -23.48 -29.17
C ALA A 956 -10.71 -23.42 -30.70
N LEU A 957 -11.49 -22.48 -31.24
CA LEU A 957 -11.58 -22.15 -32.66
C LEU A 957 -10.96 -20.75 -32.87
N SER A 958 -10.12 -20.59 -33.88
CA SER A 958 -9.53 -19.29 -34.23
C SER A 958 -9.39 -19.16 -35.74
N ASN A 959 -9.66 -17.98 -36.28
CA ASN A 959 -9.20 -17.65 -37.63
C ASN A 959 -7.70 -17.36 -37.58
N MET A 960 -6.90 -18.10 -38.36
CA MET A 960 -5.44 -18.01 -38.33
C MET A 960 -4.85 -17.11 -39.41
N ARG A 961 -5.68 -16.59 -40.33
CA ARG A 961 -5.21 -15.75 -41.42
C ARG A 961 -5.78 -14.35 -41.35
N ARG A 962 -4.88 -13.37 -41.48
CA ARG A 962 -5.26 -11.96 -41.64
C ARG A 962 -6.09 -11.75 -42.90
N ASP A 963 -6.97 -10.77 -42.87
CA ASP A 963 -7.84 -10.35 -43.97
C ASP A 963 -8.67 -11.50 -44.56
N SER A 964 -9.24 -12.34 -43.69
CA SER A 964 -10.11 -13.45 -44.08
C SER A 964 -11.30 -13.58 -43.15
N LEU A 965 -12.37 -14.21 -43.64
CA LEU A 965 -13.56 -14.53 -42.85
C LEU A 965 -13.82 -16.03 -42.86
N VAL A 966 -14.07 -16.61 -41.69
CA VAL A 966 -14.49 -18.00 -41.52
C VAL A 966 -15.90 -18.04 -40.95
N GLY A 967 -16.83 -18.69 -41.63
CA GLY A 967 -18.13 -19.07 -41.09
C GLY A 967 -18.10 -20.51 -40.60
N VAL A 968 -18.65 -20.76 -39.41
CA VAL A 968 -18.76 -22.08 -38.79
C VAL A 968 -20.23 -22.32 -38.45
N ALA A 969 -20.86 -23.29 -39.12
CA ALA A 969 -22.26 -23.64 -38.88
C ALA A 969 -22.41 -24.71 -37.80
N GLN A 970 -21.51 -25.70 -37.78
CA GLN A 970 -21.60 -26.81 -36.84
C GLN A 970 -20.22 -27.34 -36.48
N VAL A 971 -20.06 -27.70 -35.21
CA VAL A 971 -18.88 -28.38 -34.67
C VAL A 971 -19.33 -29.60 -33.89
N THR A 972 -18.77 -30.76 -34.21
CA THR A 972 -18.99 -32.01 -33.48
C THR A 972 -17.64 -32.60 -33.08
N LEU A 973 -17.54 -33.14 -31.87
CA LEU A 973 -16.35 -33.83 -31.38
C LEU A 973 -16.80 -35.14 -30.73
N ARG A 974 -16.48 -36.25 -31.39
CA ARG A 974 -16.87 -37.58 -30.93
C ARG A 974 -15.66 -38.36 -30.44
N ASP A 975 -15.87 -39.13 -29.37
CA ASP A 975 -14.90 -40.13 -28.90
C ASP A 975 -14.96 -41.42 -29.73
N ASP A 976 -14.09 -42.37 -29.41
CA ASP A 976 -14.01 -43.72 -29.98
C ASP A 976 -15.33 -44.52 -29.91
N ARG A 977 -16.23 -44.16 -28.99
CA ARG A 977 -17.57 -44.76 -28.82
C ARG A 977 -18.66 -43.98 -29.56
N GLY A 978 -18.29 -42.95 -30.31
CA GLY A 978 -19.23 -42.10 -31.05
C GLY A 978 -20.02 -41.12 -30.16
N ARG A 979 -19.65 -40.95 -28.89
CA ARG A 979 -20.33 -40.04 -27.97
C ARG A 979 -19.89 -38.60 -28.24
N GLU A 980 -20.86 -37.72 -28.43
CA GLU A 980 -20.65 -36.29 -28.60
C GLU A 980 -20.16 -35.64 -27.29
N LEU A 981 -19.08 -34.87 -27.38
CA LEU A 981 -18.45 -34.19 -26.24
C LEU A 981 -18.77 -32.70 -26.18
N LEU A 982 -19.19 -32.09 -27.29
CA LEU A 982 -19.58 -30.68 -27.35
C LEU A 982 -21.05 -30.48 -26.97
N ARG A 983 -21.35 -29.27 -26.50
CA ARG A 983 -22.70 -28.78 -26.24
C ARG A 983 -22.93 -27.51 -27.04
N ASN A 984 -24.13 -27.31 -27.58
CA ASN A 984 -24.43 -26.14 -28.42
C ASN A 984 -23.38 -25.97 -29.56
N GLY A 985 -23.02 -27.09 -30.22
CA GLY A 985 -22.05 -27.09 -31.33
C GLY A 985 -22.64 -26.58 -32.65
N ASP A 986 -23.96 -26.45 -32.72
CA ASP A 986 -24.78 -25.88 -33.78
C ASP A 986 -25.11 -24.38 -33.55
N PHE A 987 -24.66 -23.81 -32.42
CA PHE A 987 -24.87 -22.40 -32.05
C PHE A 987 -26.33 -21.93 -31.98
N SER A 988 -27.31 -22.85 -31.94
CA SER A 988 -28.75 -22.53 -31.86
C SER A 988 -29.13 -21.77 -30.59
N ARG A 989 -28.28 -21.83 -29.54
CA ARG A 989 -28.41 -21.03 -28.30
C ARG A 989 -27.37 -19.91 -28.19
N GLY A 990 -26.85 -19.44 -29.32
CA GLY A 990 -25.83 -18.40 -29.38
C GLY A 990 -24.56 -18.83 -28.64
N ALA A 991 -24.11 -18.00 -27.70
CA ALA A 991 -22.87 -18.20 -26.95
C ALA A 991 -22.97 -19.16 -25.74
N ASP A 992 -24.12 -19.77 -25.44
CA ASP A 992 -24.21 -20.71 -24.31
C ASP A 992 -23.14 -21.82 -24.44
N HIS A 993 -22.37 -22.06 -23.38
CA HIS A 993 -21.16 -22.91 -23.30
C HIS A 993 -19.89 -22.41 -24.02
N TRP A 994 -19.99 -21.38 -24.84
CA TRP A 994 -18.87 -20.80 -25.57
C TRP A 994 -18.40 -19.50 -24.91
N TYR A 995 -17.10 -19.31 -24.78
CA TYR A 995 -16.51 -18.06 -24.27
C TYR A 995 -15.22 -17.73 -25.02
N PHE A 996 -14.93 -16.46 -25.23
CA PHE A 996 -13.70 -16.08 -25.91
C PHE A 996 -12.53 -15.89 -24.93
N THR A 997 -11.29 -15.97 -25.43
CA THR A 997 -10.08 -15.51 -24.73
C THR A 997 -9.24 -14.67 -25.67
N SER A 998 -8.57 -13.65 -25.13
CA SER A 998 -7.62 -12.82 -25.87
C SER A 998 -6.32 -12.61 -25.09
N ASP A 999 -5.21 -12.56 -25.81
CA ASP A 999 -3.89 -12.27 -25.26
C ASP A 999 -3.58 -10.77 -25.21
N SER A 1000 -4.33 -9.94 -25.95
CA SER A 1000 -4.27 -8.46 -25.87
C SER A 1000 -5.18 -7.95 -24.74
N LEU A 1001 -4.66 -7.01 -23.94
CA LEU A 1001 -5.31 -6.46 -22.75
C LEU A 1001 -5.66 -4.97 -22.93
N ASP A 1002 -4.78 -4.27 -23.63
CA ASP A 1002 -4.78 -2.85 -23.97
C ASP A 1002 -6.01 -2.42 -24.78
N ALA A 1003 -6.54 -3.31 -25.60
CA ALA A 1003 -7.76 -3.03 -26.36
C ALA A 1003 -9.05 -3.04 -25.50
N PHE A 1004 -8.97 -3.51 -24.26
CA PHE A 1004 -10.14 -3.70 -23.40
C PHE A 1004 -10.25 -2.68 -22.27
N ARG A 1005 -9.13 -2.09 -21.84
CA ARG A 1005 -9.07 -1.25 -20.65
C ARG A 1005 -8.01 -0.16 -20.76
N VAL A 1006 -8.29 0.97 -20.13
CA VAL A 1006 -7.36 2.10 -19.98
C VAL A 1006 -6.23 1.81 -18.99
N GLU A 1007 -6.37 0.75 -18.17
CA GLU A 1007 -5.39 0.39 -17.14
C GLU A 1007 -5.14 1.51 -16.10
N ASN A 1008 -6.17 2.31 -15.79
CA ASN A 1008 -6.21 3.31 -14.72
C ASN A 1008 -7.67 3.66 -14.38
N VAL A 1009 -8.10 3.45 -13.13
CA VAL A 1009 -9.50 3.63 -12.69
C VAL A 1009 -9.96 5.08 -12.81
N TRP A 1010 -9.11 6.07 -12.55
CA TRP A 1010 -9.49 7.48 -12.63
C TRP A 1010 -9.69 7.93 -14.08
N LEU A 1011 -8.81 7.48 -14.97
CA LEU A 1011 -8.94 7.74 -16.41
C LEU A 1011 -10.10 6.96 -17.02
N GLU A 1012 -10.35 5.73 -16.58
CA GLU A 1012 -11.52 4.93 -16.96
C GLU A 1012 -12.81 5.63 -16.55
N ILE A 1013 -12.91 6.14 -15.31
CA ILE A 1013 -14.08 6.92 -14.87
C ILE A 1013 -14.22 8.24 -15.65
N LEU A 1014 -13.11 8.91 -15.97
CA LEU A 1014 -13.13 10.13 -16.78
C LEU A 1014 -13.59 9.86 -18.22
N PHE A 1015 -13.17 8.74 -18.79
CA PHE A 1015 -13.60 8.27 -20.11
C PHE A 1015 -15.09 7.95 -20.09
N ASP A 1016 -15.52 7.15 -19.11
CA ASP A 1016 -16.88 6.63 -19.00
C ASP A 1016 -17.89 7.72 -18.61
N GLN A 1017 -17.61 8.54 -17.61
CA GLN A 1017 -18.58 9.44 -16.97
C GLN A 1017 -18.23 10.93 -17.04
N GLY A 1018 -17.09 11.29 -17.66
CA GLY A 1018 -16.62 12.67 -17.72
C GLY A 1018 -16.15 13.25 -16.38
N TRP A 1019 -15.94 14.57 -16.36
CA TRP A 1019 -15.46 15.28 -15.17
C TRP A 1019 -16.37 15.16 -13.94
N PRO A 1020 -17.71 15.23 -14.04
CA PRO A 1020 -18.59 15.06 -12.89
C PRO A 1020 -18.42 13.71 -12.20
N GLY A 1021 -18.28 12.62 -12.97
CA GLY A 1021 -18.02 11.28 -12.42
C GLY A 1021 -16.66 11.20 -11.74
N LEU A 1022 -15.60 11.73 -12.37
CA LEU A 1022 -14.26 11.77 -11.77
C LEU A 1022 -14.26 12.57 -10.45
N ILE A 1023 -14.85 13.77 -10.44
CA ILE A 1023 -14.94 14.62 -9.24
C ILE A 1023 -15.75 13.91 -8.16
N GLY A 1024 -16.91 13.33 -8.50
CA GLY A 1024 -17.74 12.56 -7.58
C GLY A 1024 -16.97 11.41 -6.94
N PHE A 1025 -16.22 10.64 -7.75
CA PHE A 1025 -15.42 9.52 -7.27
C PHE A 1025 -14.25 9.96 -6.36
N VAL A 1026 -13.52 11.02 -6.73
CA VAL A 1026 -12.43 11.57 -5.90
C VAL A 1026 -12.99 12.08 -4.57
N LEU A 1027 -14.10 12.81 -4.58
CA LEU A 1027 -14.74 13.27 -3.35
C LEU A 1027 -15.22 12.09 -2.48
N LEU A 1028 -15.85 11.10 -3.09
CA LEU A 1028 -16.34 9.90 -2.41
C LEU A 1028 -15.21 9.14 -1.71
N THR A 1029 -14.11 8.88 -2.43
CA THR A 1029 -12.95 8.16 -1.89
C THR A 1029 -12.22 8.95 -0.82
N VAL A 1030 -11.97 10.25 -1.03
CA VAL A 1030 -11.32 11.11 -0.01
C VAL A 1030 -12.16 11.23 1.25
N ILE A 1031 -13.49 11.40 1.11
CA ILE A 1031 -14.40 11.49 2.26
C ILE A 1031 -14.43 10.17 3.04
N ALA A 1032 -14.56 9.03 2.35
CA ALA A 1032 -14.51 7.72 2.99
C ALA A 1032 -13.17 7.49 3.69
N TRP A 1033 -12.06 7.78 3.01
CA TRP A 1033 -10.71 7.56 3.54
C TRP A 1033 -10.47 8.36 4.82
N LEU A 1034 -10.83 9.65 4.83
CA LEU A 1034 -10.70 10.49 6.03
C LEU A 1034 -11.62 10.07 7.17
N HIS A 1035 -12.82 9.59 6.84
CA HIS A 1035 -13.74 9.09 7.84
C HIS A 1035 -13.21 7.82 8.51
N LEU A 1036 -12.76 6.86 7.71
CA LEU A 1036 -12.21 5.59 8.17
C LEU A 1036 -10.91 5.81 8.93
N LEU A 1037 -10.01 6.68 8.44
CA LEU A 1037 -8.79 7.05 9.15
C LEU A 1037 -9.08 7.61 10.55
N ARG A 1038 -10.04 8.53 10.67
CA ARG A 1038 -10.42 9.07 11.99
C ARG A 1038 -10.91 7.97 12.93
N ARG A 1039 -11.78 7.07 12.46
CA ARG A 1039 -12.27 5.93 13.26
C ARG A 1039 -11.15 4.96 13.65
N THR A 1040 -10.22 4.65 12.74
CA THR A 1040 -9.02 3.85 13.02
C THR A 1040 -8.18 4.50 14.12
N LEU A 1041 -7.99 5.82 14.04
CA LEU A 1041 -7.30 6.61 15.07
C LEU A 1041 -8.11 6.71 16.37
N ASP A 1042 -9.40 6.41 16.36
CA ASP A 1042 -10.25 6.28 17.56
C ASP A 1042 -10.35 4.83 18.04
N ALA A 1043 -9.42 3.97 17.61
CA ALA A 1043 -9.31 2.57 18.00
C ALA A 1043 -10.44 1.65 17.47
N ASP A 1044 -11.06 1.98 16.34
CA ASP A 1044 -12.03 1.11 15.67
C ASP A 1044 -11.35 0.09 14.73
N PRO A 1045 -11.39 -1.22 15.04
CA PRO A 1045 -10.76 -2.26 14.22
C PRO A 1045 -11.45 -2.49 12.87
N LEU A 1046 -12.77 -2.30 12.79
CA LEU A 1046 -13.50 -2.46 11.53
C LEU A 1046 -13.10 -1.37 10.54
N ALA A 1047 -12.92 -0.14 11.04
CA ALA A 1047 -12.44 0.97 10.23
C ALA A 1047 -11.02 0.75 9.72
N LEU A 1048 -10.13 0.14 10.52
CA LEU A 1048 -8.78 -0.24 10.08
C LEU A 1048 -8.82 -1.22 8.91
N GLY A 1049 -9.62 -2.27 9.02
CA GLY A 1049 -9.79 -3.26 7.95
C GLY A 1049 -10.29 -2.62 6.65
N ALA A 1050 -11.33 -1.80 6.72
CA ALA A 1050 -11.87 -1.11 5.55
C ALA A 1050 -10.89 -0.07 4.97
N LEU A 1051 -10.18 0.69 5.81
CA LEU A 1051 -9.19 1.67 5.36
C LEU A 1051 -8.05 0.99 4.58
N ALA A 1052 -7.49 -0.10 5.13
CA ALA A 1052 -6.43 -0.86 4.48
C ALA A 1052 -6.92 -1.50 3.18
N SER A 1053 -8.12 -2.10 3.19
CA SER A 1053 -8.80 -2.71 2.04
C SER A 1053 -8.97 -1.71 0.89
N MET A 1054 -9.58 -0.55 1.16
CA MET A 1054 -9.83 0.48 0.15
C MET A 1054 -8.55 1.13 -0.35
N THR A 1055 -7.57 1.38 0.52
CA THR A 1055 -6.31 1.98 0.09
C THR A 1055 -5.53 1.01 -0.81
N GLY A 1056 -5.43 -0.26 -0.44
CA GLY A 1056 -4.72 -1.27 -1.22
C GLY A 1056 -5.27 -1.43 -2.64
N VAL A 1057 -6.60 -1.55 -2.79
CA VAL A 1057 -7.22 -1.67 -4.12
C VAL A 1057 -7.15 -0.39 -4.93
N LEU A 1058 -7.25 0.79 -4.31
CA LEU A 1058 -7.08 2.07 -5.01
C LEU A 1058 -5.63 2.26 -5.49
N THR A 1059 -4.63 1.77 -4.75
CA THR A 1059 -3.23 1.73 -5.20
C THR A 1059 -3.08 0.90 -6.47
N VAL A 1060 -3.75 -0.25 -6.57
CA VAL A 1060 -3.80 -1.03 -7.82
C VAL A 1060 -4.49 -0.24 -8.92
N GLY A 1061 -5.59 0.45 -8.60
CA GLY A 1061 -6.37 1.27 -9.53
C GLY A 1061 -5.59 2.38 -10.22
N VAL A 1062 -4.44 2.81 -9.67
CA VAL A 1062 -3.58 3.85 -10.30
C VAL A 1062 -2.95 3.31 -11.57
N PHE A 1063 -2.68 2.01 -11.60
CA PHE A 1063 -1.97 1.32 -12.67
C PHE A 1063 -2.79 0.19 -13.29
N SER A 1064 -4.07 0.01 -12.98
CA SER A 1064 -4.89 -1.05 -13.59
C SER A 1064 -6.38 -0.71 -13.56
N GLY A 1065 -7.14 -1.22 -14.55
CA GLY A 1065 -8.58 -0.99 -14.66
C GLY A 1065 -9.39 -1.99 -13.81
N VAL A 1066 -9.55 -1.69 -12.51
CA VAL A 1066 -10.24 -2.57 -11.56
C VAL A 1066 -11.76 -2.59 -11.77
N PHE A 1067 -12.33 -1.46 -12.20
CA PHE A 1067 -13.79 -1.27 -12.27
C PHE A 1067 -14.45 -1.89 -13.50
N TRP A 1068 -13.63 -2.47 -14.38
CA TRP A 1068 -14.06 -3.39 -15.41
C TRP A 1068 -14.90 -4.57 -14.87
N SER A 1069 -14.55 -5.10 -13.69
CA SER A 1069 -15.25 -6.24 -13.09
C SER A 1069 -16.45 -5.78 -12.25
N PRO A 1070 -17.69 -6.12 -12.63
CA PRO A 1070 -18.88 -5.68 -11.90
C PRO A 1070 -18.91 -6.20 -10.45
N ARG A 1071 -18.32 -7.38 -10.22
CA ARG A 1071 -18.22 -7.99 -8.88
C ARG A 1071 -17.28 -7.22 -7.97
N LEU A 1072 -16.16 -6.75 -8.51
CA LEU A 1072 -15.20 -5.95 -7.74
C LEU A 1072 -15.74 -4.54 -7.49
N VAL A 1073 -16.44 -3.95 -8.46
CA VAL A 1073 -17.19 -2.70 -8.27
C VAL A 1073 -18.22 -2.86 -7.13
N LEU A 1074 -19.02 -3.93 -7.16
CA LEU A 1074 -19.96 -4.25 -6.09
C LEU A 1074 -19.25 -4.33 -4.74
N LEU A 1075 -18.17 -5.12 -4.63
CA LEU A 1075 -17.47 -5.32 -3.37
C LEU A 1075 -16.87 -4.00 -2.84
N PHE A 1076 -16.21 -3.24 -3.72
CA PHE A 1076 -15.61 -1.95 -3.40
C PHE A 1076 -16.66 -1.00 -2.81
N PHE A 1077 -17.76 -0.78 -3.54
CA PHE A 1077 -18.81 0.13 -3.09
C PHE A 1077 -19.58 -0.41 -1.88
N LEU A 1078 -19.77 -1.73 -1.76
CA LEU A 1078 -20.45 -2.33 -0.61
C LEU A 1078 -19.63 -2.15 0.67
N VAL A 1079 -18.32 -2.40 0.64
CA VAL A 1079 -17.42 -2.12 1.79
C VAL A 1079 -17.47 -0.64 2.13
N LEU A 1080 -17.37 0.22 1.13
CA LEU A 1080 -17.32 1.66 1.34
C LEU A 1080 -18.64 2.19 1.94
N LEU A 1081 -19.80 1.75 1.44
CA LEU A 1081 -21.12 2.11 1.97
C LEU A 1081 -21.34 1.59 3.39
N LEU A 1082 -21.08 0.30 3.65
CA LEU A 1082 -21.35 -0.31 4.95
C LEU A 1082 -20.45 0.22 6.06
N PHE A 1083 -19.18 0.52 5.78
CA PHE A 1083 -18.21 0.95 6.80
C PHE A 1083 -18.19 2.47 7.02
N VAL A 1084 -18.71 3.28 6.09
CA VAL A 1084 -18.91 4.73 6.30
C VAL A 1084 -20.25 5.02 6.99
N ALA A 1085 -21.24 4.14 6.82
CA ALA A 1085 -22.56 4.31 7.42
C ALA A 1085 -22.53 4.37 8.95
N ARG A 1086 -23.44 5.17 9.51
CA ARG A 1086 -23.66 5.33 10.95
C ARG A 1086 -25.11 5.06 11.29
N ARG A 1087 -25.39 4.76 12.57
CA ARG A 1087 -26.76 4.62 13.06
C ARG A 1087 -27.50 5.96 12.97
N SER A 1088 -28.77 5.93 12.57
CA SER A 1088 -29.63 7.12 12.64
C SER A 1088 -29.85 7.50 14.12
N PRO A 1089 -29.67 8.77 14.53
CA PRO A 1089 -30.06 9.19 15.87
C PRO A 1089 -31.58 9.03 16.01
N HIS A 1090 -32.03 8.35 17.06
CA HIS A 1090 -33.46 8.19 17.35
C HIS A 1090 -34.14 9.55 17.36
N ILE A 1091 -35.06 9.78 16.43
CA ILE A 1091 -36.09 10.79 16.59
C ILE A 1091 -37.13 10.10 17.46
N SER A 1092 -37.20 10.45 18.74
CA SER A 1092 -38.32 10.06 19.59
C SER A 1092 -39.61 10.54 18.89
N PRO A 1093 -40.63 9.70 18.68
CA PRO A 1093 -41.93 10.22 18.27
C PRO A 1093 -42.40 11.15 19.39
N GLY A 1094 -42.52 12.43 19.06
CA GLY A 1094 -43.16 13.43 19.92
C GLY A 1094 -44.67 13.31 19.87
#